data_AF-A0A959NP16-F1
#
_entry.id   AF-A0A959NP16-F1
#
_cell.length_a   1.000
_cell.length_b   1.000
_cell.length_c   1.000
_cell.angle_alpha   90.00
_cell.angle_beta   90.00
_cell.angle_gamma   90.00
#
_symmetry.space_group_name_H-M   'P 1'
#
loop_
_entity.id
_entity.type
_entity.pdbx_description
1 polymer ?
#
loop_
_entity_poly.entity_id
_entity_poly.type
_entity_poly.pdbx_seq_one_letter_code
_entity_poly.pdbx_strand_id
1 'polypeptide(L)'
;MLTKTNIFSTIFFSLFLTTTIFSQGYICAVGGGSEDYNDWSDAPYSWIVNKAGNGKIIILGAGDATNWLPNYFISFGADTAFNKNISSKAIANLQTTYDEIISAKAIFLRGGDQWDYVRLWKGTKVDSAINYVFRNGGVIAGTSAGAAVLGSVDFNAKNGTVYPEESLRNPFNKYMQFENNFLNFIPNVIFDTHFIERSRPGRLISMLFNWFTSTGEHLIGAGIDDRTAICISPEGIGEVMGSGAVYIYQKGKLTNYTDYKNGKYTIENLKSDILTNGWKFDFNLKEISFIPNSAKDFVTTDLLEFPKTDIALSGIKNISSQASYLTKFLNNGESKNVLIITHKGTEDNLKIISEYLNLNNYAFEVLEMSNSILNNQMEVEKVKNSTNFIFLGDSLNLLSNFDEMGSLIGEAFQSSINNGKPILFFGNSQKIIGEKFIDNTDSDLYASYRGQMRIGNGLNIFGDLIIQPNIFADSDYYENRTSSVLWGMMRNRKRFGIYLNSNDFLHLSHSNKSVSGIVETPYLLVDASQTTKVDSSIYRANKSIDTRQIVAMNNLSISLTNYSEINYSFETQKFDNLTAVKSDDENNIADFFSLYQNYPNPFNPLTIIKYTISNVVEPKFALKTKLEVFDILGKKVATLVNETKAPGTYEVKFDASKLASGIYFYTLISGNTKLIKKMLLLK
;
A
#
# COMPACT_ATOMS: atom_id res chain seq x y z
N MET A 1 -90.81 -18.49 -3.55
CA MET A 1 -91.25 -18.74 -2.16
C MET A 1 -90.01 -19.16 -1.38
N LEU A 2 -89.41 -18.24 -0.61
CA LEU A 2 -89.55 -18.15 0.87
C LEU A 2 -89.02 -19.43 1.57
N THR A 3 -88.08 -19.46 2.51
CA THR A 3 -87.21 -18.48 3.20
C THR A 3 -86.39 -19.26 4.26
N LYS A 4 -85.35 -18.60 4.79
CA LYS A 4 -84.59 -18.86 6.04
C LYS A 4 -83.45 -19.89 5.96
N THR A 5 -82.32 -19.78 6.66
CA THR A 5 -81.52 -18.77 7.39
C THR A 5 -80.36 -19.62 7.95
N ASN A 6 -79.09 -19.18 7.93
CA ASN A 6 -78.08 -19.39 8.99
C ASN A 6 -76.71 -18.84 8.52
N ILE A 7 -76.33 -17.63 8.98
CA ILE A 7 -75.51 -17.31 10.17
C ILE A 7 -74.01 -17.25 9.81
N PHE A 8 -73.48 -16.04 10.00
CA PHE A 8 -72.09 -15.61 9.92
C PHE A 8 -71.16 -16.41 10.85
N SER A 9 -69.97 -16.74 10.36
CA SER A 9 -68.75 -16.80 11.16
C SER A 9 -67.51 -16.60 10.27
N THR A 10 -67.19 -15.34 9.96
CA THR A 10 -65.89 -14.98 9.38
C THR A 10 -64.88 -14.91 10.52
N ILE A 11 -64.06 -15.94 10.66
CA ILE A 11 -62.93 -15.94 11.60
C ILE A 11 -61.82 -15.10 10.98
N PHE A 12 -61.65 -13.87 11.48
CA PHE A 12 -60.45 -13.07 11.25
C PHE A 12 -59.34 -13.60 12.16
N PHE A 13 -58.42 -14.38 11.60
CA PHE A 13 -57.20 -14.78 12.30
C PHE A 13 -56.15 -13.66 12.10
N SER A 14 -56.12 -12.67 12.98
CA SER A 14 -55.01 -11.73 13.05
C SER A 14 -53.81 -12.45 13.66
N LEU A 15 -52.96 -13.03 12.81
CA LEU A 15 -51.61 -13.41 13.20
C LEU A 15 -50.80 -12.13 13.41
N PHE A 16 -50.75 -11.64 14.64
CA PHE A 16 -49.63 -10.80 15.08
C PHE A 16 -48.40 -11.71 15.12
N LEU A 17 -47.73 -11.88 13.96
CA LEU A 17 -46.31 -12.21 13.97
C LEU A 17 -45.61 -10.96 14.52
N THR A 18 -45.40 -10.90 15.83
CA THR A 18 -44.32 -10.08 16.37
C THR A 18 -43.01 -10.74 15.94
N THR A 19 -42.61 -10.53 14.68
CA THR A 19 -41.20 -10.65 14.33
C THR A 19 -40.52 -9.56 15.14
N THR A 20 -39.93 -9.91 16.28
CA THR A 20 -38.83 -9.13 16.82
C THR A 20 -37.73 -9.22 15.76
N ILE A 21 -37.77 -8.32 14.78
CA ILE A 21 -36.63 -8.05 13.91
C ILE A 21 -35.59 -7.52 14.89
N PHE A 22 -34.66 -8.39 15.30
CA PHE A 22 -33.48 -7.92 16.01
C PHE A 22 -32.81 -6.93 15.06
N SER A 23 -32.85 -5.64 15.40
CA SER A 23 -32.11 -4.63 14.65
C SER A 23 -30.64 -4.99 14.78
N GLN A 24 -29.98 -5.27 13.64
CA GLN A 24 -28.54 -5.37 13.61
C GLN A 24 -27.93 -4.04 14.05
N GLY A 25 -26.77 -4.08 14.67
CA GLY A 25 -26.09 -2.91 15.22
C GLY A 25 -25.34 -2.10 14.16
N TYR A 26 -24.72 -1.03 14.61
CA TYR A 26 -23.87 -0.17 13.80
C TYR A 26 -22.41 -0.58 13.97
N ILE A 27 -21.60 -0.49 12.90
CA ILE A 27 -20.16 -0.70 12.98
C ILE A 27 -19.42 0.60 12.68
N CYS A 28 -18.30 0.88 13.34
CA CYS A 28 -17.37 1.87 12.80
C CYS A 28 -15.90 1.42 12.94
N ALA A 29 -15.27 1.21 11.80
CA ALA A 29 -13.87 0.78 11.70
C ALA A 29 -12.99 2.01 11.45
N VAL A 30 -12.05 2.27 12.36
CA VAL A 30 -11.13 3.41 12.31
C VAL A 30 -9.72 2.91 11.99
N GLY A 31 -9.07 3.49 10.97
CA GLY A 31 -7.77 3.03 10.47
C GLY A 31 -6.57 3.33 11.36
N GLY A 32 -6.77 4.02 12.48
CA GLY A 32 -5.72 4.40 13.43
C GLY A 32 -5.29 5.85 13.29
N GLY A 33 -4.14 6.19 13.88
CA GLY A 33 -3.65 7.57 13.98
C GLY A 33 -4.03 8.20 15.32
N SER A 34 -3.27 9.21 15.76
CA SER A 34 -3.55 9.90 17.03
C SER A 34 -4.89 10.64 16.96
N GLU A 35 -5.74 10.42 17.96
CA GLU A 35 -6.99 11.15 18.15
C GLU A 35 -6.75 12.48 18.88
N ASP A 36 -7.43 13.55 18.45
CA ASP A 36 -7.36 14.88 19.07
C ASP A 36 -8.69 15.65 18.88
N TYR A 37 -8.96 16.62 19.76
CA TYR A 37 -10.17 17.44 19.71
C TYR A 37 -10.12 18.42 18.54
N ASN A 38 -11.22 18.54 17.78
CA ASN A 38 -11.36 19.43 16.63
C ASN A 38 -10.36 19.14 15.48
N ASP A 39 -9.87 17.90 15.40
CA ASP A 39 -9.03 17.41 14.30
C ASP A 39 -9.86 16.42 13.44
N TRP A 40 -9.23 15.44 12.80
CA TRP A 40 -9.88 14.50 11.88
C TRP A 40 -10.90 13.58 12.57
N SER A 41 -10.71 13.29 13.87
CA SER A 41 -11.39 12.23 14.60
C SER A 41 -12.77 12.61 15.12
N ASP A 42 -13.17 13.89 15.13
CA ASP A 42 -14.42 14.30 15.76
C ASP A 42 -15.65 13.65 15.10
N ALA A 43 -15.69 13.61 13.76
CA ALA A 43 -16.83 13.10 13.00
C ALA A 43 -17.16 11.62 13.32
N PRO A 44 -16.22 10.66 13.20
CA PRO A 44 -16.53 9.27 13.51
C PRO A 44 -16.89 9.03 14.99
N TYR A 45 -16.28 9.75 15.94
CA TYR A 45 -16.55 9.55 17.38
C TYR A 45 -17.88 10.18 17.78
N SER A 46 -18.21 11.36 17.26
CA SER A 46 -19.54 11.96 17.38
C SER A 46 -20.60 11.06 16.75
N TRP A 47 -20.33 10.46 15.58
CA TRP A 47 -21.24 9.50 14.96
C TRP A 47 -21.53 8.30 15.89
N ILE A 48 -20.50 7.73 16.52
CA ILE A 48 -20.66 6.63 17.48
C ILE A 48 -21.58 7.03 18.64
N VAL A 49 -21.35 8.20 19.25
CA VAL A 49 -22.18 8.70 20.36
C VAL A 49 -23.63 8.91 19.94
N ASN A 50 -23.84 9.55 18.79
CA ASN A 50 -25.16 9.82 18.24
C ASN A 50 -25.92 8.51 17.95
N LYS A 51 -25.26 7.51 17.34
CA LYS A 51 -25.87 6.20 17.06
C LYS A 51 -26.10 5.37 18.33
N ALA A 52 -25.32 5.60 19.38
CA ALA A 52 -25.56 5.05 20.71
C ALA A 52 -26.71 5.74 21.47
N GLY A 53 -27.36 6.74 20.86
CA GLY A 53 -28.41 7.53 21.51
C GLY A 53 -27.88 8.30 22.72
N ASN A 54 -26.64 8.77 22.66
CA ASN A 54 -25.94 9.43 23.77
C ASN A 54 -25.79 8.57 25.02
N GLY A 55 -25.94 7.24 24.91
CA GLY A 55 -25.91 6.35 26.06
C GLY A 55 -24.50 5.96 26.53
N LYS A 56 -24.47 4.94 27.40
CA LYS A 56 -23.24 4.38 27.98
C LYS A 56 -22.30 3.81 26.92
N ILE A 57 -21.03 4.20 26.96
CA ILE A 57 -19.95 3.69 26.11
C ILE A 57 -18.93 2.94 26.96
N ILE A 58 -18.58 1.73 26.55
CA ILE A 58 -17.52 0.95 27.20
C ILE A 58 -16.35 0.77 26.24
N ILE A 59 -15.17 1.21 26.68
CA ILE A 59 -13.93 1.15 25.90
C ILE A 59 -13.14 -0.08 26.34
N LEU A 60 -13.06 -1.08 25.48
CA LEU A 60 -12.40 -2.36 25.74
C LEU A 60 -10.95 -2.34 25.23
N GLY A 61 -10.06 -3.02 25.95
CA GLY A 61 -8.72 -3.35 25.48
C GLY A 61 -8.04 -4.36 26.40
N ALA A 62 -6.87 -4.85 26.00
CA ALA A 62 -6.12 -5.89 26.73
C ALA A 62 -5.03 -5.34 27.67
N GLY A 63 -4.78 -4.03 27.63
CA GLY A 63 -3.78 -3.34 28.46
C GLY A 63 -4.35 -2.10 29.16
N ASP A 64 -3.51 -1.40 29.89
CA ASP A 64 -3.88 -0.19 30.62
C ASP A 64 -4.29 0.96 29.67
N ALA A 65 -5.00 1.94 30.21
CA ALA A 65 -5.59 3.04 29.45
C ALA A 65 -5.54 4.34 30.24
N THR A 66 -5.43 5.47 29.54
CA THR A 66 -5.67 6.80 30.13
C THR A 66 -7.16 7.15 30.05
N ASN A 67 -7.59 8.16 30.79
CA ASN A 67 -8.97 8.68 30.72
C ASN A 67 -9.24 9.60 29.52
N TRP A 68 -8.28 9.76 28.61
CA TRP A 68 -8.43 10.66 27.46
C TRP A 68 -9.62 10.26 26.57
N LEU A 69 -9.68 8.99 26.16
CA LEU A 69 -10.74 8.50 25.27
C LEU A 69 -12.14 8.49 25.92
N PRO A 70 -12.31 8.06 27.18
CA PRO A 70 -13.56 8.28 27.91
C PRO A 70 -14.01 9.74 27.91
N ASN A 71 -13.11 10.67 28.26
CA ASN A 71 -13.43 12.10 28.30
C ASN A 71 -13.81 12.64 26.91
N TYR A 72 -13.15 12.14 25.86
CA TYR A 72 -13.44 12.50 24.48
C TYR A 72 -14.87 12.08 24.07
N PHE A 73 -15.28 10.85 24.36
CA PHE A 73 -16.67 10.42 24.12
C PHE A 73 -17.69 11.24 24.92
N ILE A 74 -17.41 11.54 26.18
CA ILE A 74 -18.26 12.39 27.03
C ILE A 74 -18.39 13.80 26.41
N SER A 75 -17.31 14.34 25.83
CA SER A 75 -17.33 15.66 25.20
C SER A 75 -18.28 15.77 24.00
N PHE A 76 -18.59 14.65 23.34
CA PHE A 76 -19.58 14.58 22.27
C PHE A 76 -20.99 14.23 22.76
N GLY A 77 -21.19 14.11 24.08
CA GLY A 77 -22.51 13.93 24.69
C GLY A 77 -22.82 12.51 25.17
N ALA A 78 -21.84 11.60 25.25
CA ALA A 78 -22.08 10.30 25.89
C ALA A 78 -22.41 10.47 27.39
N ASP A 79 -23.50 9.85 27.85
CA ASP A 79 -23.96 9.85 29.24
C ASP A 79 -22.86 9.37 30.20
N THR A 80 -22.24 8.26 29.86
CA THR A 80 -21.07 7.72 30.57
C THR A 80 -20.10 7.07 29.59
N ALA A 81 -18.81 7.22 29.84
CA ALA A 81 -17.77 6.47 29.13
C ALA A 81 -16.66 6.07 30.10
N PHE A 82 -16.13 4.85 29.98
CA PHE A 82 -14.97 4.42 30.77
C PHE A 82 -14.22 3.26 30.11
N ASN A 83 -12.98 3.06 30.55
CA ASN A 83 -12.13 1.96 30.12
C ASN A 83 -12.40 0.68 30.92
N LYS A 84 -12.49 -0.45 30.23
CA LYS A 84 -12.50 -1.78 30.83
C LYS A 84 -11.36 -2.61 30.25
N ASN A 85 -10.41 -2.96 31.10
CA ASN A 85 -9.29 -3.82 30.73
C ASN A 85 -9.70 -5.30 30.86
N ILE A 86 -9.56 -6.06 29.77
CA ILE A 86 -9.80 -7.50 29.70
C ILE A 86 -8.49 -8.20 29.30
N SER A 87 -7.58 -8.31 30.27
CA SER A 87 -6.20 -8.77 30.07
C SER A 87 -6.00 -10.29 30.20
N SER A 88 -7.07 -11.05 30.50
CA SER A 88 -6.98 -12.51 30.63
C SER A 88 -8.28 -13.22 30.25
N LYS A 89 -8.19 -14.50 29.86
CA LYS A 89 -9.37 -15.37 29.64
C LYS A 89 -10.23 -15.53 30.89
N ALA A 90 -9.64 -15.45 32.08
CA ALA A 90 -10.38 -15.52 33.34
C ALA A 90 -11.31 -14.31 33.48
N ILE A 91 -10.78 -13.10 33.32
CA ILE A 91 -11.56 -11.85 33.35
C ILE A 91 -12.63 -11.86 32.25
N ALA A 92 -12.27 -12.33 31.05
CA ALA A 92 -13.17 -12.41 29.90
C ALA A 92 -14.36 -13.37 30.10
N ASN A 93 -14.26 -14.32 31.05
CA ASN A 93 -15.32 -15.28 31.36
C ASN A 93 -16.10 -14.97 32.65
N LEU A 94 -15.78 -13.89 33.35
CA LEU A 94 -16.55 -13.47 34.52
C LEU A 94 -17.96 -13.05 34.10
N GLN A 95 -18.97 -13.48 34.87
CA GLN A 95 -20.35 -13.03 34.65
C GLN A 95 -20.50 -11.53 34.88
N THR A 96 -19.80 -10.97 35.87
CA THR A 96 -19.80 -9.52 36.13
C THR A 96 -19.27 -8.71 34.95
N THR A 97 -18.25 -9.22 34.25
CA THR A 97 -17.75 -8.61 33.00
C THR A 97 -18.81 -8.64 31.90
N TYR A 98 -19.51 -9.78 31.74
CA TYR A 98 -20.61 -9.90 30.78
C TYR A 98 -21.73 -8.88 31.07
N ASP A 99 -22.23 -8.88 32.31
CA ASP A 99 -23.35 -8.04 32.76
C ASP A 99 -23.02 -6.54 32.57
N GLU A 100 -21.77 -6.16 32.83
CA GLU A 100 -21.29 -4.81 32.59
C GLU A 100 -21.27 -4.46 31.09
N ILE A 101 -20.76 -5.34 30.23
CA ILE A 101 -20.66 -5.09 28.79
C ILE A 101 -22.04 -4.99 28.13
N ILE A 102 -22.99 -5.87 28.46
CA ILE A 102 -24.32 -5.86 27.84
C ILE A 102 -25.15 -4.60 28.19
N SER A 103 -24.74 -3.86 29.22
CA SER A 103 -25.38 -2.57 29.57
C SER A 103 -24.97 -1.41 28.66
N ALA A 104 -23.96 -1.60 27.81
CA ALA A 104 -23.47 -0.57 26.90
C ALA A 104 -24.44 -0.31 25.75
N LYS A 105 -24.48 0.96 25.29
CA LYS A 105 -25.08 1.36 24.01
C LYS A 105 -24.05 1.42 22.89
N ALA A 106 -22.78 1.64 23.23
CA ALA A 106 -21.66 1.44 22.34
C ALA A 106 -20.49 0.75 23.01
N ILE A 107 -19.77 -0.06 22.23
CA ILE A 107 -18.51 -0.67 22.60
C ILE A 107 -17.44 -0.14 21.66
N PHE A 108 -16.32 0.33 22.22
CA PHE A 108 -15.17 0.77 21.44
C PHE A 108 -13.96 -0.12 21.72
N LEU A 109 -13.41 -0.76 20.69
CA LEU A 109 -12.21 -1.60 20.77
C LEU A 109 -10.96 -0.76 20.48
N ARG A 110 -10.06 -0.65 21.45
CA ARG A 110 -8.84 0.16 21.32
C ARG A 110 -7.85 -0.42 20.31
N GLY A 111 -6.86 0.38 19.92
CA GLY A 111 -5.65 -0.12 19.26
C GLY A 111 -4.81 -1.01 20.18
N GLY A 112 -3.85 -1.73 19.61
CA GLY A 112 -3.02 -2.71 20.31
C GLY A 112 -2.58 -3.83 19.37
N ASP A 113 -2.57 -5.06 19.87
CA ASP A 113 -2.36 -6.28 19.08
C ASP A 113 -3.70 -7.00 18.89
N GLN A 114 -4.14 -7.18 17.64
CA GLN A 114 -5.40 -7.88 17.37
C GLN A 114 -5.39 -9.35 17.84
N TRP A 115 -4.21 -9.97 17.96
CA TRP A 115 -4.08 -11.32 18.49
C TRP A 115 -4.51 -11.39 19.96
N ASP A 116 -4.36 -10.30 20.72
CA ASP A 116 -4.84 -10.26 22.11
C ASP A 116 -6.35 -10.42 22.18
N TYR A 117 -7.09 -9.77 21.29
CA TYR A 117 -8.57 -9.88 21.26
C TYR A 117 -9.01 -11.29 20.91
N VAL A 118 -8.42 -11.87 19.86
CA VAL A 118 -8.73 -13.25 19.46
C VAL A 118 -8.35 -14.23 20.57
N ARG A 119 -7.11 -14.19 21.08
CA ARG A 119 -6.63 -15.19 22.03
C ARG A 119 -7.27 -15.08 23.41
N LEU A 120 -7.67 -13.88 23.85
CA LEU A 120 -8.23 -13.66 25.18
C LEU A 120 -9.75 -13.72 25.21
N TRP A 121 -10.45 -13.29 24.15
CA TRP A 121 -11.89 -13.06 24.20
C TRP A 121 -12.70 -14.05 23.37
N LYS A 122 -12.17 -14.62 22.29
CA LYS A 122 -12.91 -15.57 21.44
C LYS A 122 -13.50 -16.74 22.25
N GLY A 123 -14.79 -16.98 22.07
CA GLY A 123 -15.54 -18.05 22.75
C GLY A 123 -15.75 -17.81 24.25
N THR A 124 -15.47 -16.60 24.75
CA THR A 124 -15.71 -16.24 26.16
C THR A 124 -17.02 -15.47 26.30
N LYS A 125 -17.37 -15.12 27.56
CA LYS A 125 -18.51 -14.25 27.81
C LYS A 125 -18.32 -12.83 27.25
N VAL A 126 -17.11 -12.30 27.15
CA VAL A 126 -16.87 -11.00 26.51
C VAL A 126 -17.28 -11.02 25.04
N ASP A 127 -16.85 -12.03 24.28
CA ASP A 127 -17.27 -12.23 22.88
C ASP A 127 -18.80 -12.32 22.75
N SER A 128 -19.43 -13.10 23.64
CA SER A 128 -20.89 -13.20 23.71
C SER A 128 -21.58 -11.86 24.04
N ALA A 129 -20.99 -11.05 24.92
CA ALA A 129 -21.55 -9.76 25.34
C ALA A 129 -21.44 -8.70 24.26
N ILE A 130 -20.30 -8.63 23.55
CA ILE A 130 -20.13 -7.72 22.40
C ILE A 130 -21.16 -8.07 21.31
N ASN A 131 -21.29 -9.36 20.99
CA ASN A 131 -22.31 -9.86 20.07
C ASN A 131 -23.73 -9.53 20.53
N TYR A 132 -24.02 -9.62 21.83
CA TYR A 132 -25.31 -9.23 22.39
C TYR A 132 -25.60 -7.75 22.15
N VAL A 133 -24.66 -6.85 22.45
CA VAL A 133 -24.84 -5.40 22.23
C VAL A 133 -25.09 -5.11 20.76
N PHE A 134 -24.32 -5.71 19.85
CA PHE A 134 -24.51 -5.55 18.41
C PHE A 134 -25.89 -6.02 17.96
N ARG A 135 -26.33 -7.22 18.36
CA ARG A 135 -27.64 -7.79 17.97
C ARG A 135 -28.84 -7.06 18.57
N ASN A 136 -28.62 -6.19 19.56
CA ASN A 136 -29.62 -5.34 20.17
C ASN A 136 -29.55 -3.88 19.66
N GLY A 137 -28.97 -3.67 18.47
CA GLY A 137 -28.91 -2.36 17.80
C GLY A 137 -27.83 -1.41 18.34
N GLY A 138 -26.93 -1.88 19.20
CA GLY A 138 -25.81 -1.08 19.71
C GLY A 138 -24.74 -0.80 18.66
N VAL A 139 -23.81 0.09 19.00
CA VAL A 139 -22.67 0.44 18.13
C VAL A 139 -21.43 -0.35 18.55
N ILE A 140 -20.80 -1.07 17.64
CA ILE A 140 -19.47 -1.64 17.86
C ILE A 140 -18.46 -0.90 16.98
N ALA A 141 -17.51 -0.22 17.59
CA ALA A 141 -16.47 0.50 16.88
C ALA A 141 -15.09 0.05 17.33
N GLY A 142 -14.06 0.37 16.56
CA GLY A 142 -12.69 0.12 16.99
C GLY A 142 -11.68 0.84 16.12
N THR A 143 -10.46 0.99 16.65
CA THR A 143 -9.34 1.65 15.96
C THR A 143 -8.15 0.71 15.82
N SER A 144 -7.46 0.76 14.67
CA SER A 144 -6.27 -0.05 14.40
C SER A 144 -6.56 -1.56 14.59
N ALA A 145 -5.95 -2.23 15.58
CA ALA A 145 -6.26 -3.61 15.94
C ALA A 145 -7.75 -3.85 16.27
N GLY A 146 -8.42 -2.88 16.88
CA GLY A 146 -9.85 -2.96 17.19
C GLY A 146 -10.73 -2.93 15.95
N ALA A 147 -10.31 -2.22 14.90
CA ALA A 147 -11.00 -2.21 13.60
C ALA A 147 -10.74 -3.51 12.81
N ALA A 148 -9.53 -4.06 12.93
CA ALA A 148 -9.10 -5.26 12.21
C ALA A 148 -9.88 -6.54 12.60
N VAL A 149 -10.66 -6.50 13.69
CA VAL A 149 -11.47 -7.63 14.20
C VAL A 149 -12.99 -7.43 14.03
N LEU A 150 -13.41 -6.44 13.24
CA LEU A 150 -14.83 -6.14 13.02
C LEU A 150 -15.41 -6.85 11.80
N GLY A 151 -14.58 -7.54 11.02
CA GLY A 151 -15.00 -8.29 9.84
C GLY A 151 -15.66 -9.61 10.19
N SER A 152 -16.03 -10.37 9.17
CA SER A 152 -16.30 -11.81 9.31
C SER A 152 -15.02 -12.64 9.26
N VAL A 153 -13.98 -12.07 8.68
CA VAL A 153 -12.65 -12.67 8.56
C VAL A 153 -11.63 -11.64 9.00
N ASP A 154 -10.78 -12.02 9.96
CA ASP A 154 -9.80 -11.15 10.57
C ASP A 154 -8.39 -11.64 10.28
N PHE A 155 -7.48 -10.73 9.95
CA PHE A 155 -6.05 -11.02 9.98
C PHE A 155 -5.55 -11.05 11.42
N ASN A 156 -5.41 -12.24 12.01
CA ASN A 156 -5.26 -12.40 13.46
C ASN A 156 -3.86 -12.05 14.00
N ALA A 157 -2.86 -11.89 13.13
CA ALA A 157 -1.47 -11.56 13.48
C ALA A 157 -0.82 -12.43 14.58
N LYS A 158 -1.29 -13.68 14.79
CA LYS A 158 -0.82 -14.59 15.84
C LYS A 158 0.71 -14.77 15.89
N ASN A 159 1.31 -14.87 14.70
CA ASN A 159 2.75 -15.07 14.55
C ASN A 159 3.50 -13.75 14.29
N GLY A 160 2.83 -12.61 14.44
CA GLY A 160 3.25 -11.32 13.94
C GLY A 160 2.58 -10.97 12.62
N THR A 161 3.09 -9.91 12.02
CA THR A 161 2.60 -9.31 10.77
C THR A 161 3.29 -9.89 9.53
N VAL A 162 2.70 -9.66 8.35
CA VAL A 162 3.39 -9.77 7.07
C VAL A 162 3.54 -8.39 6.43
N TYR A 163 4.68 -8.13 5.79
CA TYR A 163 4.92 -6.90 5.03
C TYR A 163 4.34 -7.00 3.61
N PRO A 164 4.00 -5.88 2.96
CA PRO A 164 3.45 -5.87 1.61
C PRO A 164 4.29 -6.65 0.59
N GLU A 165 5.60 -6.38 0.55
CA GLU A 165 6.54 -7.07 -0.36
C GLU A 165 6.61 -8.58 -0.08
N GLU A 166 6.63 -8.99 1.19
CA GLU A 166 6.68 -10.40 1.59
C GLU A 166 5.37 -11.13 1.26
N SER A 167 4.22 -10.48 1.48
CA SER A 167 2.91 -11.03 1.13
C SER A 167 2.72 -11.16 -0.37
N LEU A 168 3.20 -10.17 -1.15
CA LEU A 168 3.14 -10.21 -2.60
C LEU A 168 3.99 -11.35 -3.15
N ARG A 169 5.20 -11.57 -2.61
CA ARG A 169 6.03 -12.71 -3.01
C ARG A 169 5.39 -14.05 -2.64
N ASN A 170 4.81 -14.16 -1.44
CA ASN A 170 4.18 -15.38 -0.97
C ASN A 170 2.87 -15.07 -0.20
N PRO A 171 1.70 -15.20 -0.84
CA PRO A 171 0.42 -14.95 -0.17
C PRO A 171 0.12 -15.98 0.93
N PHE A 172 0.80 -17.13 0.96
CA PHE A 172 0.69 -18.19 1.97
C PHE A 172 1.83 -18.16 2.99
N ASN A 173 2.47 -17.01 3.17
CA ASN A 173 3.49 -16.83 4.20
C ASN A 173 2.97 -17.27 5.59
N LYS A 174 3.84 -17.84 6.44
CA LYS A 174 3.53 -18.28 7.81
C LYS A 174 2.87 -17.22 8.71
N TYR A 175 3.04 -15.94 8.39
CA TYR A 175 2.40 -14.83 9.09
C TYR A 175 0.97 -14.56 8.61
N MET A 176 0.59 -15.01 7.41
CA MET A 176 -0.75 -14.86 6.82
C MET A 176 -1.73 -15.83 7.48
N GLN A 177 -2.26 -15.44 8.64
CA GLN A 177 -3.16 -16.25 9.47
C GLN A 177 -4.48 -15.51 9.66
N PHE A 178 -5.57 -16.23 9.42
CA PHE A 178 -6.93 -15.69 9.48
C PHE A 178 -7.72 -16.28 10.65
N GLU A 179 -8.71 -15.54 11.11
CA GLU A 179 -9.72 -15.98 12.06
C GLU A 179 -11.11 -15.63 11.50
N ASN A 180 -12.08 -16.54 11.56
CA ASN A 180 -13.39 -16.35 10.93
C ASN A 180 -14.59 -16.75 11.81
N ASN A 181 -14.35 -16.90 13.11
CA ASN A 181 -15.39 -17.20 14.10
C ASN A 181 -15.21 -16.39 15.39
N PHE A 182 -14.71 -15.16 15.24
CA PHE A 182 -14.63 -14.16 16.31
C PHE A 182 -15.40 -12.92 15.87
N LEU A 183 -16.33 -12.44 16.71
CA LEU A 183 -17.23 -11.28 16.49
C LEU A 183 -18.13 -11.34 15.24
N ASN A 184 -17.58 -11.52 14.04
CA ASN A 184 -18.28 -11.85 12.80
C ASN A 184 -19.45 -10.91 12.44
N PHE A 185 -19.19 -9.60 12.43
CA PHE A 185 -20.26 -8.60 12.28
C PHE A 185 -20.64 -8.28 10.84
N ILE A 186 -19.66 -8.27 9.93
CA ILE A 186 -19.87 -7.89 8.53
C ILE A 186 -19.50 -9.06 7.63
N PRO A 187 -20.49 -9.76 7.07
CA PRO A 187 -20.27 -10.95 6.26
C PRO A 187 -19.35 -10.68 5.06
N ASN A 188 -18.42 -11.61 4.83
CA ASN A 188 -17.45 -11.60 3.75
C ASN A 188 -16.55 -10.35 3.70
N VAL A 189 -16.28 -9.71 4.84
CA VAL A 189 -15.39 -8.54 4.92
C VAL A 189 -14.16 -8.86 5.76
N ILE A 190 -13.01 -8.38 5.26
CA ILE A 190 -11.75 -8.30 6.00
C ILE A 190 -11.26 -6.85 6.03
N PHE A 191 -10.92 -6.34 7.21
CA PHE A 191 -10.38 -5.00 7.39
C PHE A 191 -8.86 -5.01 7.48
N ASP A 192 -8.24 -3.99 6.90
CA ASP A 192 -6.86 -3.62 7.14
C ASP A 192 -6.78 -2.13 7.54
N THR A 193 -5.83 -1.77 8.41
CA THR A 193 -5.69 -0.43 9.00
C THR A 193 -4.30 0.16 8.72
N HIS A 194 -4.05 1.43 9.05
CA HIS A 194 -2.79 2.12 8.75
C HIS A 194 -2.31 1.85 7.32
N PHE A 195 -3.23 2.03 6.37
CA PHE A 195 -3.18 1.33 5.11
C PHE A 195 -2.10 1.87 4.17
N ILE A 196 -2.27 3.08 3.64
CA ILE A 196 -1.30 3.67 2.69
C ILE A 196 -0.01 4.09 3.39
N GLU A 197 -0.06 4.49 4.67
CA GLU A 197 1.15 4.88 5.43
C GLU A 197 2.12 3.71 5.61
N ARG A 198 1.63 2.47 5.49
CA ARG A 198 2.43 1.25 5.57
C ARG A 198 2.47 0.46 4.25
N SER A 199 2.07 1.09 3.14
CA SER A 199 2.02 0.50 1.78
C SER A 199 1.25 -0.84 1.73
N ARG A 200 0.15 -0.96 2.47
CA ARG A 200 -0.62 -2.21 2.63
C ARG A 200 -1.54 -2.64 1.46
N PRO A 201 -1.72 -1.92 0.33
CA PRO A 201 -2.43 -2.46 -0.84
C PRO A 201 -2.00 -3.87 -1.23
N GLY A 202 -0.69 -4.11 -1.41
CA GLY A 202 -0.19 -5.43 -1.78
C GLY A 202 -0.51 -6.52 -0.76
N ARG A 203 -0.54 -6.17 0.53
CA ARG A 203 -0.88 -7.10 1.61
C ARG A 203 -2.34 -7.51 1.60
N LEU A 204 -3.25 -6.54 1.54
CA LEU A 204 -4.68 -6.82 1.54
C LEU A 204 -5.09 -7.61 0.28
N ILE A 205 -4.54 -7.26 -0.89
CA ILE A 205 -4.76 -8.02 -2.13
C ILE A 205 -4.28 -9.48 -1.97
N SER A 206 -3.11 -9.69 -1.36
CA SER A 206 -2.58 -11.03 -1.09
C SER A 206 -3.47 -11.82 -0.12
N MET A 207 -4.09 -11.15 0.86
CA MET A 207 -5.06 -11.78 1.78
C MET A 207 -6.30 -12.26 1.04
N LEU A 208 -6.85 -11.46 0.13
CA LEU A 208 -8.03 -11.83 -0.66
C LEU A 208 -7.75 -13.04 -1.56
N PHE A 209 -6.57 -13.07 -2.20
CA PHE A 209 -6.15 -14.20 -3.03
C PHE A 209 -5.92 -15.47 -2.21
N ASN A 210 -5.24 -15.36 -1.06
CA ASN A 210 -5.04 -16.48 -0.14
C ASN A 210 -6.39 -17.08 0.29
N TRP A 211 -7.29 -16.23 0.80
CA TRP A 211 -8.59 -16.67 1.28
C TRP A 211 -9.36 -17.40 0.18
N PHE A 212 -9.51 -16.78 -0.99
CA PHE A 212 -10.19 -17.40 -2.12
C PHE A 212 -9.58 -18.76 -2.49
N THR A 213 -8.27 -18.84 -2.57
CA THR A 213 -7.58 -20.08 -2.95
C THR A 213 -7.74 -21.17 -1.89
N SER A 214 -7.82 -20.80 -0.61
CA SER A 214 -7.99 -21.75 0.49
C SER A 214 -9.43 -22.20 0.73
N THR A 215 -10.42 -21.33 0.48
CA THR A 215 -11.82 -21.57 0.87
C THR A 215 -12.79 -21.63 -0.31
N GLY A 216 -12.41 -21.08 -1.46
CA GLY A 216 -13.30 -20.84 -2.60
C GLY A 216 -14.20 -19.61 -2.44
N GLU A 217 -14.13 -18.89 -1.32
CA GLU A 217 -14.98 -17.75 -1.03
C GLU A 217 -14.35 -16.42 -1.43
N HIS A 218 -15.18 -15.45 -1.83
CA HIS A 218 -14.73 -14.11 -2.18
C HIS A 218 -15.04 -13.12 -1.06
N LEU A 219 -13.99 -12.49 -0.52
CA LEU A 219 -14.10 -11.40 0.43
C LEU A 219 -14.09 -10.03 -0.26
N ILE A 220 -14.64 -9.05 0.43
CA ILE A 220 -14.39 -7.63 0.24
C ILE A 220 -13.26 -7.25 1.20
N GLY A 221 -12.15 -6.76 0.67
CA GLY A 221 -11.08 -6.18 1.47
C GLY A 221 -11.32 -4.69 1.64
N ALA A 222 -11.33 -4.20 2.87
CA ALA A 222 -11.44 -2.78 3.18
C ALA A 222 -10.17 -2.29 3.89
N GLY A 223 -9.30 -1.61 3.16
CA GLY A 223 -8.10 -0.97 3.68
C GLY A 223 -8.38 0.47 4.10
N ILE A 224 -8.16 0.79 5.37
CA ILE A 224 -8.50 2.08 5.96
C ILE A 224 -7.22 2.82 6.32
N ASP A 225 -6.99 3.97 5.71
CA ASP A 225 -5.88 4.85 6.05
C ASP A 225 -5.92 5.27 7.51
N ASP A 226 -4.77 5.68 8.05
CA ASP A 226 -4.78 6.42 9.30
C ASP A 226 -5.67 7.67 9.17
N ARG A 227 -6.17 8.14 10.31
CA ARG A 227 -7.03 9.31 10.40
C ARG A 227 -8.28 9.24 9.52
N THR A 228 -8.76 8.02 9.28
CA THR A 228 -9.89 7.73 8.42
C THR A 228 -10.73 6.62 9.05
N ALA A 229 -12.02 6.64 8.80
CA ALA A 229 -12.97 5.64 9.28
C ALA A 229 -13.99 5.29 8.20
N ILE A 230 -14.54 4.08 8.29
CA ILE A 230 -15.79 3.71 7.63
C ILE A 230 -16.81 3.30 8.68
N CYS A 231 -17.89 4.06 8.77
CA CYS A 231 -18.98 3.79 9.70
C CYS A 231 -20.19 3.22 8.94
N ILE A 232 -20.64 2.02 9.32
CA ILE A 232 -21.55 1.15 8.58
C ILE A 232 -22.87 1.01 9.33
N SER A 233 -23.97 1.27 8.63
CA SER A 233 -25.33 1.13 9.15
C SER A 233 -25.81 -0.33 9.14
N PRO A 234 -26.92 -0.65 9.85
CA PRO A 234 -27.53 -1.99 9.82
C PRO A 234 -27.92 -2.46 8.42
N GLU A 235 -28.17 -1.53 7.49
CA GLU A 235 -28.48 -1.81 6.09
C GLU A 235 -27.23 -2.16 5.26
N GLY A 236 -26.03 -2.14 5.85
CA GLY A 236 -24.76 -2.42 5.18
C GLY A 236 -24.17 -1.22 4.43
N ILE A 237 -24.68 -0.01 4.65
CA ILE A 237 -24.16 1.22 4.02
C ILE A 237 -23.04 1.80 4.88
N GLY A 238 -21.81 1.72 4.37
CA GLY A 238 -20.62 2.33 4.96
C GLY A 238 -20.37 3.74 4.44
N GLU A 239 -20.25 4.72 5.32
CA GLU A 239 -19.87 6.10 5.01
C GLU A 239 -18.43 6.36 5.45
N VAL A 240 -17.62 6.90 4.54
CA VAL A 240 -16.22 7.25 4.81
C VAL A 240 -16.15 8.61 5.51
N MET A 241 -15.35 8.69 6.58
CA MET A 241 -15.10 9.90 7.35
C MET A 241 -13.60 10.08 7.61
N GLY A 242 -13.11 11.31 7.61
CA GLY A 242 -11.72 11.62 7.98
C GLY A 242 -10.84 12.10 6.81
N SER A 243 -9.53 12.00 6.97
CA SER A 243 -8.55 12.73 6.14
C SER A 243 -7.96 11.95 4.97
N GLY A 244 -7.92 10.62 5.06
CA GLY A 244 -7.38 9.74 4.02
C GLY A 244 -8.48 9.13 3.17
N ALA A 245 -8.29 7.86 2.79
CA ALA A 245 -9.26 7.10 2.04
C ALA A 245 -9.51 5.70 2.62
N VAL A 246 -10.61 5.11 2.16
CA VAL A 246 -10.93 3.70 2.32
C VAL A 246 -10.83 3.04 0.95
N TYR A 247 -9.99 2.02 0.87
CA TYR A 247 -9.71 1.23 -0.31
C TYR A 247 -10.52 -0.06 -0.26
N ILE A 248 -11.49 -0.18 -1.14
CA ILE A 248 -12.32 -1.37 -1.29
C ILE A 248 -11.77 -2.22 -2.43
N TYR A 249 -11.37 -3.45 -2.14
CA TYR A 249 -10.96 -4.45 -3.12
C TYR A 249 -11.96 -5.60 -3.16
N GLN A 250 -12.38 -5.99 -4.34
CA GLN A 250 -13.35 -7.06 -4.51
C GLN A 250 -13.29 -7.68 -5.90
N LYS A 251 -13.83 -8.90 -6.04
CA LYS A 251 -13.98 -9.53 -7.36
C LYS A 251 -14.93 -8.70 -8.22
N GLY A 252 -14.41 -8.12 -9.29
CA GLY A 252 -15.17 -7.51 -10.37
C GLY A 252 -15.43 -8.48 -11.53
N LYS A 253 -16.15 -7.98 -12.55
CA LYS A 253 -16.49 -8.76 -13.76
C LYS A 253 -15.26 -9.24 -14.53
N LEU A 254 -14.20 -8.44 -14.57
CA LEU A 254 -12.95 -8.76 -15.27
C LEU A 254 -11.93 -9.47 -14.38
N THR A 255 -12.23 -9.61 -13.08
CA THR A 255 -11.27 -10.16 -12.13
C THR A 255 -11.06 -11.66 -12.34
N ASN A 256 -9.83 -12.03 -12.64
CA ASN A 256 -9.39 -13.41 -12.79
C ASN A 256 -8.27 -13.73 -11.79
N TYR A 257 -8.41 -14.86 -11.10
CA TYR A 257 -7.40 -15.39 -10.18
C TYR A 257 -6.92 -16.71 -10.75
N THR A 258 -5.60 -16.86 -10.92
CA THR A 258 -5.04 -18.16 -11.33
C THR A 258 -4.93 -19.10 -10.14
N ASP A 259 -4.81 -20.40 -10.42
CA ASP A 259 -4.41 -21.37 -9.39
C ASP A 259 -3.04 -20.99 -8.79
N TYR A 260 -2.87 -21.24 -7.50
CA TYR A 260 -1.56 -21.16 -6.84
C TYR A 260 -0.78 -22.46 -7.08
N LYS A 261 0.28 -22.40 -7.91
CA LYS A 261 1.10 -23.58 -8.26
C LYS A 261 2.58 -23.24 -8.15
N ASN A 262 3.36 -24.08 -7.46
CA ASN A 262 4.81 -23.92 -7.28
C ASN A 262 5.20 -22.52 -6.76
N GLY A 263 4.44 -21.98 -5.82
CA GLY A 263 4.68 -20.65 -5.30
C GLY A 263 4.27 -19.51 -6.23
N LYS A 264 3.62 -19.78 -7.38
CA LYS A 264 3.27 -18.80 -8.39
C LYS A 264 1.77 -18.54 -8.48
N TYR A 265 1.42 -17.27 -8.74
CA TYR A 265 0.05 -16.82 -8.95
C TYR A 265 -0.01 -15.53 -9.77
N THR A 266 -1.20 -15.24 -10.27
CA THR A 266 -1.55 -14.03 -10.99
C THR A 266 -2.97 -13.61 -10.62
N ILE A 267 -3.13 -12.30 -10.48
CA ILE A 267 -4.40 -11.63 -10.28
C ILE A 267 -4.53 -10.62 -11.42
N GLU A 268 -5.54 -10.79 -12.25
CA GLU A 268 -5.86 -9.85 -13.32
C GLU A 268 -7.09 -9.04 -12.93
N ASN A 269 -7.02 -7.73 -13.10
CA ASN A 269 -8.15 -6.81 -13.04
C ASN A 269 -8.99 -6.95 -11.76
N LEU A 270 -8.33 -7.04 -10.60
CA LEU A 270 -9.01 -6.93 -9.31
C LEU A 270 -9.67 -5.55 -9.22
N LYS A 271 -10.98 -5.52 -8.98
CA LYS A 271 -11.71 -4.25 -8.89
C LYS A 271 -11.30 -3.52 -7.60
N SER A 272 -11.00 -2.24 -7.73
CA SER A 272 -10.74 -1.34 -6.63
C SER A 272 -11.62 -0.08 -6.71
N ASP A 273 -12.28 0.23 -5.60
CA ASP A 273 -13.00 1.48 -5.39
C ASP A 273 -12.32 2.21 -4.22
N ILE A 274 -11.77 3.40 -4.46
CA ILE A 274 -11.11 4.22 -3.45
C ILE A 274 -12.03 5.38 -3.09
N LEU A 275 -12.30 5.54 -1.81
CA LEU A 275 -13.37 6.39 -1.30
C LEU A 275 -12.81 7.38 -0.28
N THR A 276 -13.04 8.67 -0.47
CA THR A 276 -12.68 9.72 0.50
C THR A 276 -13.91 10.16 1.30
N ASN A 277 -13.72 11.10 2.23
CA ASN A 277 -14.78 11.62 3.10
C ASN A 277 -16.11 11.91 2.38
N GLY A 278 -17.20 11.35 2.91
CA GLY A 278 -18.58 11.51 2.42
C GLY A 278 -19.02 10.48 1.37
N TRP A 279 -18.10 9.74 0.74
CA TRP A 279 -18.45 8.63 -0.14
C TRP A 279 -19.10 7.49 0.65
N LYS A 280 -20.03 6.76 0.01
CA LYS A 280 -20.67 5.60 0.63
C LYS A 280 -20.59 4.34 -0.22
N PHE A 281 -20.38 3.22 0.45
CA PHE A 281 -20.32 1.88 -0.14
C PHE A 281 -21.36 0.98 0.50
N ASP A 282 -22.10 0.24 -0.32
CA ASP A 282 -23.03 -0.79 0.12
C ASP A 282 -22.33 -2.15 0.12
N PHE A 283 -22.10 -2.71 1.30
CA PHE A 283 -21.44 -4.00 1.46
C PHE A 283 -22.32 -5.20 1.06
N ASN A 284 -23.64 -5.03 1.01
CA ASN A 284 -24.57 -6.06 0.58
C ASN A 284 -24.66 -6.11 -0.95
N LEU A 285 -24.80 -4.95 -1.59
CA LEU A 285 -24.87 -4.81 -3.05
C LEU A 285 -23.48 -4.80 -3.71
N LYS A 286 -22.42 -4.60 -2.93
CA LYS A 286 -21.02 -4.59 -3.37
C LYS A 286 -20.70 -3.46 -4.34
N GLU A 287 -21.30 -2.29 -4.12
CA GLU A 287 -21.20 -1.12 -4.99
C GLU A 287 -21.18 0.20 -4.24
N ILE A 288 -20.79 1.27 -4.93
CA ILE A 288 -20.84 2.63 -4.39
C ILE A 288 -22.30 3.08 -4.40
N SER A 289 -22.87 3.31 -3.23
CA SER A 289 -24.27 3.74 -3.06
C SER A 289 -24.44 5.26 -3.08
N PHE A 290 -23.38 6.01 -2.83
CA PHE A 290 -23.41 7.47 -2.90
C PHE A 290 -22.04 8.06 -3.27
N ILE A 291 -22.08 9.00 -4.21
CA ILE A 291 -20.93 9.80 -4.65
C ILE A 291 -21.19 11.26 -4.25
N PRO A 292 -20.30 11.90 -3.48
CA PRO A 292 -20.44 13.30 -3.10
C PRO A 292 -20.43 14.26 -4.28
N ASN A 293 -21.08 15.41 -4.13
CA ASN A 293 -21.10 16.47 -5.14
C ASN A 293 -19.72 17.09 -5.41
N SER A 294 -18.73 16.90 -4.53
CA SER A 294 -17.34 17.31 -4.74
C SER A 294 -16.64 16.47 -5.83
N ALA A 295 -17.10 15.25 -6.07
CA ALA A 295 -16.51 14.36 -7.04
C ALA A 295 -16.67 14.89 -8.47
N LYS A 296 -15.58 14.80 -9.23
CA LYS A 296 -15.48 15.27 -10.61
C LYS A 296 -15.49 14.10 -11.57
N ASP A 297 -15.94 14.34 -12.79
CA ASP A 297 -15.84 13.36 -13.86
C ASP A 297 -14.38 13.06 -14.20
N PHE A 298 -14.08 11.78 -14.37
CA PHE A 298 -12.83 11.29 -14.90
C PHE A 298 -12.98 11.08 -16.40
N VAL A 299 -12.96 12.18 -17.14
CA VAL A 299 -12.92 12.13 -18.61
C VAL A 299 -11.46 12.21 -19.02
N THR A 300 -11.01 11.18 -19.74
CA THR A 300 -9.73 11.18 -20.43
C THR A 300 -9.97 11.83 -21.79
N THR A 301 -9.50 13.06 -21.99
CA THR A 301 -9.81 13.86 -23.19
C THR A 301 -9.06 13.39 -24.44
N ASP A 302 -8.01 12.59 -24.25
CA ASP A 302 -7.07 12.22 -25.29
C ASP A 302 -7.31 10.79 -25.78
N LEU A 303 -6.90 10.50 -27.01
CA LEU A 303 -6.83 9.10 -27.50
C LEU A 303 -5.97 8.28 -26.54
N LEU A 304 -6.25 6.97 -26.42
CA LEU A 304 -5.41 6.06 -25.65
C LEU A 304 -3.98 6.10 -26.19
N GLU A 305 -3.05 6.59 -25.38
CA GLU A 305 -1.65 6.65 -25.75
C GLU A 305 -0.92 5.40 -25.29
N PHE A 306 0.12 5.03 -26.03
CA PHE A 306 1.05 3.94 -25.73
C PHE A 306 2.48 4.49 -25.84
N PRO A 307 3.51 3.75 -25.39
CA PRO A 307 4.90 4.19 -25.57
C PRO A 307 5.17 4.54 -27.03
N LYS A 308 5.78 5.68 -27.33
CA LYS A 308 6.18 6.11 -28.69
C LYS A 308 7.36 5.31 -29.24
N THR A 309 8.15 4.70 -28.35
CA THR A 309 9.32 3.87 -28.63
C THR A 309 9.45 2.81 -27.54
N ASP A 310 10.30 1.82 -27.75
CA ASP A 310 10.60 0.80 -26.76
C ASP A 310 11.35 1.41 -25.56
N ILE A 311 10.88 1.11 -24.35
CA ILE A 311 11.45 1.64 -23.10
C ILE A 311 11.86 0.49 -22.20
N ALA A 312 13.11 0.46 -21.79
CA ALA A 312 13.61 -0.41 -20.73
C ALA A 312 13.72 0.35 -19.40
N LEU A 313 13.36 -0.32 -18.31
CA LEU A 313 13.35 0.22 -16.95
C LEU A 313 14.17 -0.69 -16.06
N SER A 314 15.10 -0.15 -15.28
CA SER A 314 15.80 -0.85 -14.19
C SER A 314 15.66 -0.12 -12.85
N GLY A 315 15.05 -0.75 -11.85
CA GLY A 315 14.73 -0.10 -10.59
C GLY A 315 15.94 0.22 -9.66
N ILE A 316 17.13 -0.33 -9.92
CA ILE A 316 18.26 -0.28 -8.97
C ILE A 316 19.08 1.02 -9.16
N LYS A 317 19.55 1.61 -8.05
CA LYS A 317 20.48 2.76 -8.05
C LYS A 317 21.94 2.36 -8.35
N ASN A 318 22.36 1.15 -7.97
CA ASN A 318 23.69 0.59 -8.22
C ASN A 318 23.75 -0.23 -9.53
N ILE A 319 24.40 0.33 -10.54
CA ILE A 319 24.47 -0.24 -11.90
C ILE A 319 25.44 -1.44 -11.99
N SER A 320 26.37 -1.62 -11.03
CA SER A 320 27.37 -2.70 -11.09
C SER A 320 26.76 -4.11 -11.09
N SER A 321 25.54 -4.28 -10.57
CA SER A 321 24.79 -5.55 -10.59
C SER A 321 23.88 -5.72 -11.82
N GLN A 322 23.87 -4.78 -12.76
CA GLN A 322 22.90 -4.69 -13.86
C GLN A 322 23.49 -4.96 -15.25
N ALA A 323 24.70 -5.49 -15.32
CA ALA A 323 25.40 -5.80 -16.57
C ALA A 323 24.54 -6.63 -17.54
N SER A 324 23.80 -7.64 -17.05
CA SER A 324 22.95 -8.50 -17.87
C SER A 324 21.76 -7.77 -18.50
N TYR A 325 21.17 -6.80 -17.80
CA TYR A 325 20.04 -6.01 -18.29
C TYR A 325 20.48 -4.96 -19.30
N LEU A 326 21.61 -4.32 -19.03
CA LEU A 326 22.26 -3.43 -19.99
C LEU A 326 22.66 -4.20 -21.26
N THR A 327 23.20 -5.43 -21.13
CA THR A 327 23.44 -6.33 -22.28
C THR A 327 22.15 -6.59 -23.06
N LYS A 328 21.05 -6.96 -22.39
CA LYS A 328 19.78 -7.26 -23.05
C LYS A 328 19.22 -6.06 -23.82
N PHE A 329 19.28 -4.87 -23.23
CA PHE A 329 18.86 -3.63 -23.89
C PHE A 329 19.69 -3.32 -25.13
N LEU A 330 21.03 -3.40 -25.02
CA LEU A 330 21.94 -3.08 -26.12
C LEU A 330 21.95 -4.15 -27.23
N ASN A 331 21.66 -5.41 -26.91
CA ASN A 331 21.61 -6.50 -27.88
C ASN A 331 20.30 -6.54 -28.70
N ASN A 332 19.27 -5.77 -28.33
CA ASN A 332 17.98 -5.72 -29.03
C ASN A 332 17.98 -4.88 -30.32
N GLY A 333 19.15 -4.44 -30.81
CA GLY A 333 19.28 -3.72 -32.08
C GLY A 333 20.72 -3.60 -32.58
N GLU A 334 20.92 -2.94 -33.74
CA GLU A 334 22.26 -2.51 -34.19
C GLU A 334 22.75 -1.32 -33.34
N SER A 335 23.05 -1.54 -32.06
CA SER A 335 23.56 -0.50 -31.17
C SER A 335 24.96 -0.07 -31.58
N LYS A 336 25.02 0.94 -32.45
CA LYS A 336 26.28 1.50 -32.99
C LYS A 336 26.70 2.81 -32.32
N ASN A 337 25.79 3.51 -31.63
CA ASN A 337 26.12 4.74 -30.89
C ASN A 337 25.15 4.99 -29.71
N VAL A 338 25.64 4.86 -28.47
CA VAL A 338 24.84 5.03 -27.25
C VAL A 338 25.01 6.44 -26.70
N LEU A 339 23.92 7.15 -26.37
CA LEU A 339 23.99 8.43 -25.65
C LEU A 339 23.58 8.26 -24.20
N ILE A 340 24.52 8.58 -23.31
CA ILE A 340 24.27 8.66 -21.89
C ILE A 340 23.82 10.07 -21.55
N ILE A 341 22.56 10.20 -21.13
CA ILE A 341 21.95 11.44 -20.66
C ILE A 341 22.01 11.45 -19.13
N THR A 342 22.65 12.48 -18.58
CA THR A 342 22.94 12.56 -17.15
C THR A 342 22.82 13.97 -16.62
N HIS A 343 23.10 14.21 -15.35
CA HIS A 343 23.20 15.55 -14.76
C HIS A 343 24.32 15.58 -13.70
N LYS A 344 24.73 16.76 -13.24
CA LYS A 344 25.78 16.88 -12.22
C LYS A 344 25.42 16.11 -10.93
N GLY A 345 26.36 15.33 -10.39
CA GLY A 345 26.13 14.50 -9.19
C GLY A 345 25.89 13.01 -9.48
N THR A 346 26.03 12.58 -10.74
CA THR A 346 25.89 11.18 -11.17
C THR A 346 27.22 10.51 -11.53
N GLU A 347 28.35 11.08 -11.12
CA GLU A 347 29.68 10.73 -11.63
C GLU A 347 30.02 9.25 -11.40
N ASP A 348 29.64 8.69 -10.25
CA ASP A 348 29.85 7.28 -9.91
C ASP A 348 29.08 6.34 -10.86
N ASN A 349 27.82 6.65 -11.13
CA ASN A 349 26.97 5.87 -12.01
C ASN A 349 27.42 5.98 -13.47
N LEU A 350 27.82 7.18 -13.90
CA LEU A 350 28.37 7.43 -15.22
C LEU A 350 29.66 6.62 -15.43
N LYS A 351 30.55 6.59 -14.44
CA LYS A 351 31.78 5.81 -14.49
C LYS A 351 31.49 4.32 -14.70
N ILE A 352 30.58 3.73 -13.93
CA ILE A 352 30.23 2.31 -14.03
C ILE A 352 29.71 1.95 -15.43
N ILE A 353 28.79 2.76 -15.97
CA ILE A 353 28.24 2.51 -17.32
C ILE A 353 29.31 2.68 -18.39
N SER A 354 30.12 3.73 -18.29
CA SER A 354 31.19 4.00 -19.24
C SER A 354 32.22 2.88 -19.25
N GLU A 355 32.60 2.34 -18.08
CA GLU A 355 33.48 1.17 -17.96
C GLU A 355 32.87 -0.06 -18.62
N TYR A 356 31.59 -0.35 -18.36
CA TYR A 356 30.89 -1.46 -18.99
C TYR A 356 30.83 -1.33 -20.52
N LEU A 357 30.46 -0.15 -21.05
CA LEU A 357 30.35 0.07 -22.50
C LEU A 357 31.70 -0.07 -23.18
N ASN A 358 32.77 0.48 -22.59
CA ASN A 358 34.14 0.30 -23.07
C ASN A 358 34.58 -1.16 -23.07
N LEU A 359 34.34 -1.90 -21.98
CA LEU A 359 34.71 -3.33 -21.88
C LEU A 359 34.02 -4.19 -22.95
N ASN A 360 32.82 -3.78 -23.40
CA ASN A 360 32.04 -4.50 -24.41
C ASN A 360 32.11 -3.86 -25.81
N ASN A 361 33.03 -2.91 -26.04
CA ASN A 361 33.26 -2.24 -27.33
C ASN A 361 32.04 -1.49 -27.92
N TYR A 362 31.18 -0.93 -27.07
CA TYR A 362 30.13 -0.02 -27.52
C TYR A 362 30.68 1.39 -27.69
N ALA A 363 30.39 2.03 -28.84
CA ALA A 363 30.63 3.46 -28.99
C ALA A 363 29.57 4.25 -28.21
N PHE A 364 30.00 5.26 -27.45
CA PHE A 364 29.09 6.08 -26.68
C PHE A 364 29.56 7.52 -26.53
N GLU A 365 28.59 8.40 -26.34
CA GLU A 365 28.78 9.80 -25.98
C GLU A 365 28.04 10.13 -24.69
N VAL A 366 28.43 11.23 -24.04
CA VAL A 366 27.80 11.72 -22.82
C VAL A 366 27.23 13.12 -23.05
N LEU A 367 26.00 13.32 -22.60
CA LEU A 367 25.30 14.60 -22.55
C LEU A 367 24.90 14.86 -21.10
N GLU A 368 25.62 15.78 -20.45
CA GLU A 368 25.29 16.27 -19.11
C GLU A 368 24.27 17.40 -19.23
N MET A 369 23.05 17.13 -18.81
CA MET A 369 21.93 18.06 -18.96
C MET A 369 22.10 19.29 -18.07
N SER A 370 22.04 20.46 -18.71
CA SER A 370 21.89 21.76 -18.05
C SER A 370 21.13 22.75 -18.94
N ASN A 371 20.57 23.82 -18.37
CA ASN A 371 19.82 24.82 -19.15
C ASN A 371 20.67 25.50 -20.24
N SER A 372 22.01 25.51 -20.11
CA SER A 372 22.91 26.14 -21.09
C SER A 372 23.12 25.32 -22.36
N ILE A 373 22.79 24.02 -22.36
CA ILE A 373 23.05 23.15 -23.52
C ILE A 373 21.86 23.00 -24.46
N LEU A 374 20.67 23.44 -24.07
CA LEU A 374 19.40 23.17 -24.78
C LEU A 374 19.39 23.56 -26.27
N ASN A 375 20.20 24.56 -26.65
CA ASN A 375 20.35 25.04 -28.02
C ASN A 375 21.78 24.90 -28.56
N ASN A 376 22.62 24.09 -27.92
CA ASN A 376 23.99 23.83 -28.36
C ASN A 376 23.98 22.84 -29.54
N GLN A 377 24.42 23.30 -30.71
CA GLN A 377 24.42 22.49 -31.94
C GLN A 377 25.26 21.20 -31.82
N MET A 378 26.39 21.22 -31.10
CA MET A 378 27.20 20.00 -30.94
C MET A 378 26.43 18.95 -30.13
N GLU A 379 25.78 19.34 -29.05
CA GLU A 379 24.98 18.43 -28.22
C GLU A 379 23.73 17.91 -28.97
N VAL A 380 23.12 18.76 -29.80
CA VAL A 380 22.01 18.37 -30.70
C VAL A 380 22.45 17.27 -31.67
N GLU A 381 23.65 17.39 -32.26
CA GLU A 381 24.17 16.37 -33.17
C GLU A 381 24.45 15.04 -32.46
N LYS A 382 24.90 15.05 -31.20
CA LYS A 382 25.00 13.81 -30.40
C LYS A 382 23.65 13.11 -30.32
N VAL A 383 22.58 13.83 -29.98
CA VAL A 383 21.21 13.29 -29.89
C VAL A 383 20.76 12.68 -31.22
N LYS A 384 20.96 13.40 -32.33
CA LYS A 384 20.58 12.91 -33.66
C LYS A 384 21.34 11.65 -34.10
N ASN A 385 22.64 11.60 -33.83
CA ASN A 385 23.53 10.51 -34.25
C ASN A 385 23.45 9.26 -33.38
N SER A 386 22.75 9.34 -32.24
CA SER A 386 22.61 8.23 -31.32
C SER A 386 21.56 7.24 -31.78
N THR A 387 21.77 5.95 -31.51
CA THR A 387 20.81 4.87 -31.79
C THR A 387 20.06 4.43 -30.55
N ASN A 388 20.65 4.63 -29.36
CA ASN A 388 20.08 4.22 -28.07
C ASN A 388 20.33 5.32 -27.04
N PHE A 389 19.38 5.50 -26.12
CA PHE A 389 19.50 6.47 -25.04
C PHE A 389 19.54 5.78 -23.68
N ILE A 390 20.37 6.27 -22.77
CA ILE A 390 20.42 5.83 -21.38
C ILE A 390 20.25 7.05 -20.48
N PHE A 391 19.18 7.08 -19.67
CA PHE A 391 18.91 8.15 -18.71
C PHE A 391 19.38 7.76 -17.31
N LEU A 392 20.14 8.68 -16.69
CA LEU A 392 20.76 8.49 -15.39
C LEU A 392 20.47 9.66 -14.46
N GLY A 393 20.20 9.32 -13.19
CA GLY A 393 20.11 10.27 -12.11
C GLY A 393 18.69 10.52 -11.59
N ASP A 394 18.58 11.53 -10.74
CA ASP A 394 17.43 11.85 -9.90
C ASP A 394 17.00 13.32 -9.97
N SER A 395 17.74 14.19 -10.69
CA SER A 395 17.29 15.55 -11.00
C SER A 395 16.23 15.55 -12.11
N LEU A 396 15.03 15.10 -11.78
CA LEU A 396 13.93 14.91 -12.74
C LEU A 396 13.59 16.18 -13.53
N ASN A 397 13.65 17.35 -12.88
CA ASN A 397 13.42 18.64 -13.55
C ASN A 397 14.49 18.93 -14.62
N LEU A 398 15.76 18.61 -14.39
CA LEU A 398 16.80 18.80 -15.40
C LEU A 398 16.68 17.76 -16.52
N LEU A 399 16.45 16.50 -16.16
CA LEU A 399 16.31 15.41 -17.13
C LEU A 399 15.06 15.55 -18.01
N SER A 400 14.04 16.29 -17.57
CA SER A 400 12.81 16.55 -18.33
C SER A 400 12.90 17.77 -19.25
N ASN A 401 13.97 18.57 -19.23
CA ASN A 401 14.10 19.73 -20.13
C ASN A 401 14.14 19.36 -21.63
N PHE A 402 14.26 18.07 -21.98
CA PHE A 402 14.04 17.62 -23.36
C PHE A 402 12.60 17.86 -23.86
N ASP A 403 11.64 18.08 -22.97
CA ASP A 403 10.27 18.47 -23.33
C ASP A 403 10.10 20.01 -23.39
N GLU A 404 11.18 20.78 -23.18
CA GLU A 404 11.11 22.24 -23.26
C GLU A 404 10.81 22.69 -24.70
N MET A 405 9.63 23.26 -24.87
CA MET A 405 9.12 23.70 -26.16
C MET A 405 10.07 24.71 -26.82
N GLY A 406 10.52 24.40 -28.04
CA GLY A 406 11.44 25.23 -28.81
C GLY A 406 12.93 25.04 -28.49
N SER A 407 13.28 24.06 -27.65
CA SER A 407 14.68 23.65 -27.49
C SER A 407 15.13 22.75 -28.64
N LEU A 408 16.29 23.04 -29.24
CA LEU A 408 16.80 22.23 -30.35
C LEU A 408 17.13 20.80 -29.92
N ILE A 409 17.62 20.62 -28.68
CA ILE A 409 17.85 19.30 -28.09
C ILE A 409 16.52 18.55 -27.93
N GLY A 410 15.47 19.21 -27.43
CA GLY A 410 14.16 18.62 -27.24
C GLY A 410 13.53 18.19 -28.56
N GLU A 411 13.58 19.03 -29.59
CA GLU A 411 13.12 18.69 -30.94
C GLU A 411 13.88 17.48 -31.52
N ALA A 412 15.20 17.45 -31.37
CA ALA A 412 16.03 16.32 -31.82
C ALA A 412 15.71 15.02 -31.06
N PHE A 413 15.41 15.12 -29.77
CA PHE A 413 15.02 13.98 -28.95
C PHE A 413 13.61 13.49 -29.29
N GLN A 414 12.63 14.38 -29.43
CA GLN A 414 11.28 14.03 -29.85
C GLN A 414 11.28 13.39 -31.26
N SER A 415 12.09 13.91 -32.18
CA SER A 415 12.31 13.26 -33.48
C SER A 415 12.93 11.86 -33.32
N SER A 416 13.90 11.71 -32.43
CA SER A 416 14.53 10.42 -32.13
C SER A 416 13.56 9.37 -31.58
N ILE A 417 12.69 9.74 -30.65
CA ILE A 417 11.69 8.81 -30.09
C ILE A 417 10.61 8.46 -31.13
N ASN A 418 10.18 9.42 -31.95
CA ASN A 418 9.19 9.18 -33.02
C ASN A 418 9.75 8.28 -34.13
N ASN A 419 11.07 8.21 -34.26
CA ASN A 419 11.77 7.28 -35.14
C ASN A 419 12.06 5.91 -34.48
N GLY A 420 11.47 5.62 -33.32
CA GLY A 420 11.56 4.32 -32.67
C GLY A 420 12.91 3.99 -32.03
N LYS A 421 13.73 5.01 -31.71
CA LYS A 421 15.01 4.77 -31.01
C LYS A 421 14.75 4.40 -29.54
N PRO A 422 15.25 3.25 -29.05
CA PRO A 422 14.92 2.74 -27.72
C PRO A 422 15.63 3.49 -26.60
N ILE A 423 15.03 3.47 -25.41
CA ILE A 423 15.51 4.23 -24.24
C ILE A 423 15.58 3.32 -23.01
N LEU A 424 16.65 3.42 -22.23
CA LEU A 424 16.80 2.77 -20.93
C LEU A 424 16.82 3.82 -19.82
N PHE A 425 15.98 3.64 -18.79
CA PHE A 425 15.92 4.50 -17.62
C PHE A 425 16.34 3.75 -16.34
N PHE A 426 17.15 4.40 -15.51
CA PHE A 426 17.59 3.87 -14.22
C PHE A 426 16.96 4.61 -13.04
N GLY A 427 16.49 3.85 -12.05
CA GLY A 427 16.02 4.38 -10.77
C GLY A 427 14.96 5.47 -10.94
N ASN A 428 15.18 6.63 -10.31
CA ASN A 428 14.20 7.71 -10.29
C ASN A 428 13.97 8.38 -11.65
N SER A 429 14.93 8.33 -12.59
CA SER A 429 14.75 8.88 -13.94
C SER A 429 13.57 8.27 -14.69
N GLN A 430 13.09 7.09 -14.31
CA GLN A 430 11.90 6.48 -14.93
C GLN A 430 10.63 7.30 -14.73
N LYS A 431 10.55 8.12 -13.68
CA LYS A 431 9.33 8.89 -13.38
C LYS A 431 8.96 9.85 -14.51
N ILE A 432 9.93 10.34 -15.28
CA ILE A 432 9.69 11.32 -16.36
C ILE A 432 9.24 10.68 -17.68
N ILE A 433 8.92 9.38 -17.72
CA ILE A 433 8.47 8.71 -18.96
C ILE A 433 7.11 9.25 -19.45
N GLY A 434 6.21 9.56 -18.51
CA GLY A 434 4.88 10.07 -18.81
C GLY A 434 4.89 11.51 -19.32
N GLU A 435 3.71 12.03 -19.66
CA GLU A 435 3.54 13.48 -19.89
C GLU A 435 3.75 14.26 -18.58
N LYS A 436 3.41 13.63 -17.45
CA LYS A 436 3.54 14.20 -16.11
C LYS A 436 4.24 13.21 -15.20
N PHE A 437 4.98 13.74 -14.24
CA PHE A 437 5.59 12.94 -13.18
C PHE A 437 5.31 13.54 -11.81
N ILE A 438 5.42 12.70 -10.78
CA ILE A 438 5.21 13.11 -9.39
C ILE A 438 6.56 13.15 -8.68
N ASP A 439 6.83 14.31 -8.09
CA ASP A 439 8.08 14.63 -7.41
C ASP A 439 7.87 14.82 -5.90
N ASN A 440 8.98 14.99 -5.18
CA ASN A 440 9.06 15.09 -3.73
C ASN A 440 8.59 13.81 -3.00
N THR A 441 8.57 12.67 -3.70
CA THR A 441 8.16 11.38 -3.12
C THR A 441 9.27 10.71 -2.29
N ASP A 442 10.52 11.17 -2.45
CA ASP A 442 11.72 10.56 -1.85
C ASP A 442 12.57 11.55 -1.02
N SER A 443 12.12 12.80 -0.90
CA SER A 443 12.86 13.89 -0.26
C SER A 443 12.20 14.44 1.02
N ASP A 444 10.88 14.33 1.15
CA ASP A 444 10.16 14.68 2.37
C ASP A 444 9.32 13.47 2.82
N LEU A 445 9.54 13.01 4.05
CA LEU A 445 8.83 11.87 4.65
C LEU A 445 7.30 11.99 4.55
N TYR A 446 6.79 13.21 4.68
CA TYR A 446 5.36 13.49 4.84
C TYR A 446 4.80 14.30 3.67
N ALA A 447 5.42 14.22 2.49
CA ALA A 447 5.03 15.01 1.34
C ALA A 447 3.54 14.85 1.00
N SER A 448 3.04 13.62 0.86
CA SER A 448 1.63 13.35 0.60
C SER A 448 0.75 13.83 1.76
N TYR A 449 1.15 13.50 2.98
CA TYR A 449 0.43 13.86 4.19
C TYR A 449 0.20 15.37 4.36
N ARG A 450 1.19 16.19 4.00
CA ARG A 450 1.19 17.65 4.16
C ARG A 450 0.82 18.42 2.90
N GLY A 451 0.48 17.72 1.83
CA GLY A 451 0.12 18.32 0.55
C GLY A 451 1.31 18.97 -0.16
N GLN A 452 2.47 18.31 -0.18
CA GLN A 452 3.74 18.84 -0.69
C GLN A 452 4.33 18.00 -1.83
N MET A 453 3.70 16.91 -2.29
CA MET A 453 4.05 16.29 -3.58
C MET A 453 3.80 17.30 -4.70
N ARG A 454 4.65 17.23 -5.72
CA ARG A 454 4.63 18.18 -6.85
C ARG A 454 4.43 17.44 -8.16
N ILE A 455 3.84 18.13 -9.13
CA ILE A 455 3.69 17.62 -10.50
C ILE A 455 4.72 18.34 -11.36
N GLY A 456 5.51 17.60 -12.12
CA GLY A 456 6.39 18.11 -13.16
C GLY A 456 5.98 17.62 -14.55
N ASN A 457 6.53 18.24 -15.59
CA ASN A 457 6.38 17.79 -16.98
C ASN A 457 7.39 16.67 -17.25
N GLY A 458 6.93 15.54 -17.76
CA GLY A 458 7.82 14.48 -18.21
C GLY A 458 8.18 14.63 -19.68
N LEU A 459 8.71 13.56 -20.28
CA LEU A 459 9.17 13.50 -21.66
C LEU A 459 8.06 13.14 -22.65
N ASN A 460 6.88 12.83 -22.14
CA ASN A 460 5.71 12.42 -22.92
C ASN A 460 6.03 11.26 -23.89
N ILE A 461 6.81 10.27 -23.43
CA ILE A 461 7.14 9.08 -24.23
C ILE A 461 5.96 8.10 -24.16
N PHE A 462 5.34 7.96 -22.99
CA PHE A 462 4.09 7.23 -22.79
C PHE A 462 3.13 8.15 -22.01
N GLY A 463 2.43 9.05 -22.70
CA GLY A 463 1.72 10.16 -22.07
C GLY A 463 0.63 9.77 -21.07
N ASP A 464 0.05 8.58 -21.21
CA ASP A 464 -0.96 8.02 -20.31
C ASP A 464 -0.41 7.31 -19.05
N LEU A 465 0.91 7.24 -18.88
CA LEU A 465 1.55 6.53 -17.78
C LEU A 465 1.97 7.49 -16.65
N ILE A 466 1.62 7.12 -15.41
CA ILE A 466 2.32 7.57 -14.20
C ILE A 466 3.06 6.38 -13.59
N ILE A 467 4.34 6.54 -13.26
CA ILE A 467 5.16 5.47 -12.70
C ILE A 467 5.84 5.92 -11.41
N GLN A 468 5.85 5.03 -10.43
CA GLN A 468 6.61 5.17 -9.20
C GLN A 468 7.57 3.97 -9.05
N PRO A 469 8.88 4.17 -9.27
CA PRO A 469 9.87 3.18 -8.89
C PRO A 469 10.06 3.15 -7.37
N ASN A 470 10.72 2.10 -6.89
CA ASN A 470 11.18 1.98 -5.52
C ASN A 470 10.05 2.02 -4.47
N ILE A 471 8.85 1.51 -4.79
CA ILE A 471 7.70 1.58 -3.87
C ILE A 471 8.03 1.08 -2.45
N PHE A 472 8.83 0.00 -2.33
CA PHE A 472 9.23 -0.54 -1.03
C PHE A 472 10.62 -0.11 -0.51
N ALA A 473 11.35 0.75 -1.23
CA ALA A 473 12.75 1.08 -0.92
C ALA A 473 12.88 2.18 0.14
N ASP A 474 12.67 1.82 1.42
CA ASP A 474 12.54 2.71 2.61
C ASP A 474 11.08 3.00 2.98
N SER A 475 10.70 2.54 4.17
CA SER A 475 9.36 2.69 4.73
C SER A 475 8.97 4.13 5.03
N ASP A 476 9.96 4.98 5.26
CA ASP A 476 9.73 6.37 5.62
C ASP A 476 8.99 7.15 4.53
N TYR A 477 9.06 6.69 3.27
CA TYR A 477 8.40 7.32 2.12
C TYR A 477 7.22 6.52 1.57
N TYR A 478 6.76 5.47 2.28
CA TYR A 478 5.70 4.58 1.79
C TYR A 478 4.43 5.32 1.43
N GLU A 479 3.99 6.25 2.27
CA GLU A 479 2.78 7.01 1.98
C GLU A 479 2.92 7.79 0.68
N ASN A 480 4.03 8.53 0.51
CA ASN A 480 4.25 9.35 -0.68
C ASN A 480 4.34 8.48 -1.94
N ARG A 481 5.12 7.40 -1.90
CA ARG A 481 5.29 6.52 -3.06
C ARG A 481 4.02 5.77 -3.40
N THR A 482 3.28 5.30 -2.41
CA THR A 482 2.05 4.55 -2.67
C THR A 482 0.94 5.48 -3.17
N SER A 483 0.84 6.70 -2.64
CA SER A 483 -0.17 7.68 -3.09
C SER A 483 0.18 8.37 -4.41
N SER A 484 1.46 8.50 -4.76
CA SER A 484 1.91 9.32 -5.90
C SER A 484 1.28 8.91 -7.23
N VAL A 485 1.22 7.62 -7.54
CA VAL A 485 0.67 7.15 -8.83
C VAL A 485 -0.81 7.51 -8.96
N LEU A 486 -1.64 7.13 -7.99
CA LEU A 486 -3.08 7.41 -8.01
C LEU A 486 -3.37 8.91 -7.97
N TRP A 487 -2.61 9.66 -7.16
CA TRP A 487 -2.74 11.11 -7.11
C TRP A 487 -2.36 11.78 -8.44
N GLY A 488 -1.27 11.35 -9.07
CA GLY A 488 -0.84 11.80 -10.37
C GLY A 488 -1.83 11.45 -11.48
N MET A 489 -2.35 10.23 -11.48
CA MET A 489 -3.36 9.76 -12.43
C MET A 489 -4.63 10.59 -12.32
N MET A 490 -5.13 10.81 -11.12
CA MET A 490 -6.29 11.66 -10.90
C MET A 490 -6.04 13.10 -11.39
N ARG A 491 -4.97 13.75 -10.92
CA ARG A 491 -4.70 15.17 -11.20
C ARG A 491 -4.51 15.46 -12.68
N ASN A 492 -3.99 14.50 -13.43
CA ASN A 492 -3.63 14.68 -14.84
C ASN A 492 -4.46 13.80 -15.78
N ARG A 493 -5.54 13.17 -15.29
CA ARG A 493 -6.45 12.30 -16.06
C ARG A 493 -5.71 11.19 -16.84
N LYS A 494 -4.78 10.50 -16.17
CA LYS A 494 -3.96 9.44 -16.77
C LYS A 494 -4.51 8.04 -16.49
N ARG A 495 -4.42 7.16 -17.48
CA ARG A 495 -5.07 5.84 -17.46
C ARG A 495 -4.25 4.77 -16.78
N PHE A 496 -2.93 4.78 -16.94
CA PHE A 496 -2.07 3.71 -16.47
C PHE A 496 -1.17 4.16 -15.33
N GLY A 497 -1.08 3.30 -14.32
CA GLY A 497 -0.18 3.42 -13.19
C GLY A 497 0.72 2.20 -13.09
N ILE A 498 2.02 2.40 -12.87
CA ILE A 498 2.96 1.32 -12.57
C ILE A 498 3.67 1.60 -11.24
N TYR A 499 3.63 0.63 -10.33
CA TYR A 499 4.51 0.58 -9.17
C TYR A 499 5.59 -0.48 -9.39
N LEU A 500 6.85 -0.05 -9.33
CA LEU A 500 8.01 -0.88 -9.60
C LEU A 500 8.91 -0.99 -8.36
N ASN A 501 9.56 -2.14 -8.16
CA ASN A 501 10.56 -2.31 -7.11
C ASN A 501 11.99 -2.19 -7.65
N SER A 502 12.94 -2.01 -6.74
CA SER A 502 14.31 -1.70 -7.11
C SER A 502 14.92 -2.77 -8.01
N ASN A 503 14.74 -4.06 -7.76
CA ASN A 503 15.46 -5.08 -8.52
C ASN A 503 14.79 -5.50 -9.83
N ASP A 504 13.69 -4.85 -10.19
CA ASP A 504 12.91 -5.22 -11.36
C ASP A 504 13.50 -4.61 -12.64
N PHE A 505 13.42 -5.37 -13.73
CA PHE A 505 13.69 -4.92 -15.08
C PHE A 505 12.44 -5.08 -15.95
N LEU A 506 11.93 -3.97 -16.48
CA LEU A 506 10.77 -3.98 -17.38
C LEU A 506 11.13 -3.47 -18.77
N HIS A 507 10.37 -3.93 -19.74
CA HIS A 507 10.38 -3.50 -21.13
C HIS A 507 8.94 -3.14 -21.53
N LEU A 508 8.71 -1.85 -21.77
CA LEU A 508 7.48 -1.32 -22.34
C LEU A 508 7.64 -1.33 -23.86
N SER A 509 6.89 -2.20 -24.53
CA SER A 509 6.97 -2.34 -25.98
C SER A 509 6.03 -1.36 -26.69
N HIS A 510 6.58 -0.60 -27.64
CA HIS A 510 5.78 0.26 -28.54
C HIS A 510 4.87 -0.58 -29.45
N SER A 511 5.47 -1.56 -30.14
CA SER A 511 4.78 -2.36 -31.16
C SER A 511 3.73 -3.29 -30.58
N ASN A 512 4.04 -3.95 -29.46
CA ASN A 512 3.15 -4.92 -28.83
C ASN A 512 2.21 -4.30 -27.79
N LYS A 513 2.41 -3.02 -27.43
CA LYS A 513 1.64 -2.31 -26.39
C LYS A 513 1.55 -3.16 -25.12
N SER A 514 2.71 -3.61 -24.67
CA SER A 514 2.83 -4.56 -23.57
C SER A 514 3.95 -4.17 -22.60
N VAL A 515 3.88 -4.74 -21.40
CA VAL A 515 4.95 -4.72 -20.40
C VAL A 515 5.49 -6.13 -20.29
N SER A 516 6.76 -6.34 -20.60
CA SER A 516 7.47 -7.59 -20.31
C SER A 516 8.65 -7.34 -19.40
N GLY A 517 9.23 -8.37 -18.78
CA GLY A 517 10.34 -8.11 -17.88
C GLY A 517 10.69 -9.25 -16.93
N ILE A 518 11.72 -8.99 -16.12
CA ILE A 518 12.11 -9.82 -14.99
C ILE A 518 11.84 -9.05 -13.70
N VAL A 519 11.01 -9.58 -12.82
CA VAL A 519 10.65 -8.95 -11.55
C VAL A 519 10.97 -9.87 -10.36
N GLU A 520 11.49 -9.30 -9.27
CA GLU A 520 11.79 -10.05 -8.03
C GLU A 520 10.64 -10.01 -7.02
N THR A 521 9.83 -8.96 -7.10
CA THR A 521 8.58 -8.80 -6.36
C THR A 521 7.50 -8.53 -7.40
N PRO A 522 6.26 -8.98 -7.21
CA PRO A 522 5.16 -8.52 -8.06
C PRO A 522 5.18 -7.01 -8.26
N TYR A 523 5.32 -6.59 -9.50
CA TYR A 523 4.99 -5.23 -9.89
C TYR A 523 3.45 -5.10 -9.90
N LEU A 524 2.97 -3.90 -9.61
CA LEU A 524 1.53 -3.62 -9.56
C LEU A 524 1.19 -2.70 -10.72
N LEU A 525 0.25 -3.14 -11.56
CA LEU A 525 -0.32 -2.33 -12.62
C LEU A 525 -1.71 -1.85 -12.20
N VAL A 526 -1.93 -0.55 -12.35
CA VAL A 526 -3.22 0.10 -12.11
C VAL A 526 -3.76 0.61 -13.44
N ASP A 527 -5.02 0.30 -13.72
CA ASP A 527 -5.74 0.74 -14.91
C ASP A 527 -7.02 1.49 -14.50
N ALA A 528 -7.11 2.76 -14.90
CA ALA A 528 -8.23 3.67 -14.66
C ALA A 528 -9.15 3.85 -15.88
N SER A 529 -9.05 2.99 -16.89
CA SER A 529 -9.87 3.06 -18.10
C SER A 529 -11.37 2.87 -17.83
N GLN A 530 -11.74 2.24 -16.72
CA GLN A 530 -13.14 2.09 -16.28
C GLN A 530 -13.55 3.12 -15.21
N THR A 531 -12.62 3.97 -14.76
CA THR A 531 -12.89 5.02 -13.78
C THR A 531 -13.75 6.11 -14.38
N THR A 532 -14.81 6.50 -13.68
CA THR A 532 -15.75 7.53 -14.14
C THR A 532 -15.76 8.76 -13.24
N LYS A 533 -15.41 8.59 -11.96
CA LYS A 533 -15.48 9.62 -10.94
C LYS A 533 -14.21 9.61 -10.10
N VAL A 534 -13.74 10.81 -9.79
CA VAL A 534 -12.63 11.02 -8.88
C VAL A 534 -12.88 12.17 -7.93
N ASP A 535 -12.23 12.14 -6.78
CA ASP A 535 -12.26 13.22 -5.79
C ASP A 535 -10.92 13.31 -5.07
N SER A 536 -10.71 14.36 -4.30
CA SER A 536 -9.53 14.55 -3.45
C SER A 536 -9.92 14.59 -1.99
N SER A 537 -8.97 14.34 -1.09
CA SER A 537 -9.19 14.69 0.30
C SER A 537 -9.47 16.18 0.44
N ILE A 538 -10.41 16.52 1.33
CA ILE A 538 -10.70 17.90 1.73
C ILE A 538 -9.98 18.28 3.03
N TYR A 539 -9.27 17.34 3.64
CA TYR A 539 -8.68 17.52 4.95
C TYR A 539 -7.27 18.08 4.87
N ARG A 540 -7.01 19.11 5.67
CA ARG A 540 -5.70 19.76 5.80
C ARG A 540 -5.23 19.65 7.25
N ALA A 541 -4.20 18.85 7.50
CA ALA A 541 -3.63 18.74 8.84
C ALA A 541 -2.97 20.06 9.28
N ASN A 542 -2.95 20.32 10.59
CA ASN A 542 -2.29 21.48 11.17
C ASN A 542 -0.83 21.61 10.70
N LYS A 543 -0.43 22.81 10.24
CA LYS A 543 0.88 23.12 9.61
C LYS A 543 1.10 22.55 8.19
N SER A 544 0.11 21.90 7.58
CA SER A 544 0.21 21.45 6.18
C SER A 544 0.07 22.61 5.21
N ILE A 545 0.75 22.52 4.06
CA ILE A 545 0.64 23.54 3.01
C ILE A 545 -0.71 23.41 2.30
N ASP A 546 -1.12 22.17 2.02
CA ASP A 546 -2.38 21.84 1.36
C ASP A 546 -3.02 20.61 2.04
N THR A 547 -4.15 20.17 1.49
CA THR A 547 -4.83 18.92 1.81
C THR A 547 -3.93 17.71 1.60
N ARG A 548 -4.19 16.66 2.38
CA ARG A 548 -3.52 15.36 2.24
C ARG A 548 -3.72 14.85 0.81
N GLN A 549 -2.65 14.50 0.11
CA GLN A 549 -2.68 14.14 -1.32
C GLN A 549 -3.05 12.67 -1.54
N ILE A 550 -4.22 12.29 -1.01
CA ILE A 550 -4.92 11.02 -1.24
C ILE A 550 -6.16 11.29 -2.09
N VAL A 551 -6.64 10.27 -2.82
CA VAL A 551 -7.68 10.42 -3.85
C VAL A 551 -8.83 9.45 -3.64
N ALA A 552 -10.01 9.82 -4.12
CA ALA A 552 -11.07 8.87 -4.45
C ALA A 552 -11.02 8.58 -5.96
N MET A 553 -11.16 7.32 -6.33
CA MET A 553 -11.25 6.86 -7.71
C MET A 553 -12.10 5.58 -7.73
N ASN A 554 -13.19 5.57 -8.49
CA ASN A 554 -14.02 4.38 -8.63
C ASN A 554 -13.56 3.48 -9.79
N ASN A 555 -13.93 2.20 -9.77
CA ASN A 555 -13.75 1.25 -10.86
C ASN A 555 -12.30 1.13 -11.38
N LEU A 556 -11.31 1.26 -10.50
CA LEU A 556 -9.93 0.93 -10.84
C LEU A 556 -9.79 -0.58 -11.02
N SER A 557 -8.87 -0.99 -11.89
CA SER A 557 -8.45 -2.37 -12.03
C SER A 557 -6.99 -2.51 -11.62
N ILE A 558 -6.70 -3.50 -10.78
CA ILE A 558 -5.34 -3.83 -10.34
C ILE A 558 -4.95 -5.20 -10.85
N SER A 559 -3.82 -5.26 -11.55
CA SER A 559 -3.23 -6.49 -12.06
C SER A 559 -1.84 -6.71 -11.48
N LEU A 560 -1.55 -7.93 -11.06
CA LEU A 560 -0.26 -8.31 -10.50
C LEU A 560 0.05 -9.79 -10.73
N THR A 561 1.33 -10.13 -10.71
CA THR A 561 1.84 -11.50 -10.81
C THR A 561 3.15 -11.63 -10.06
N ASN A 562 3.42 -12.79 -9.46
CA ASN A 562 4.72 -13.09 -8.84
C ASN A 562 5.60 -14.02 -9.67
N TYR A 563 5.23 -14.23 -10.94
CA TYR A 563 6.13 -14.82 -11.92
C TYR A 563 7.34 -13.89 -12.11
N SER A 564 8.52 -14.50 -12.25
CA SER A 564 9.74 -13.74 -12.46
C SER A 564 9.73 -13.14 -13.86
N GLU A 565 9.34 -13.92 -14.87
CA GLU A 565 9.16 -13.43 -16.23
C GLU A 565 7.70 -13.08 -16.47
N ILE A 566 7.48 -11.88 -16.99
CA ILE A 566 6.14 -11.36 -17.22
C ILE A 566 5.97 -10.91 -18.67
N ASN A 567 4.73 -10.95 -19.14
CA ASN A 567 4.29 -10.23 -20.32
C ASN A 567 2.81 -9.86 -20.09
N TYR A 568 2.50 -8.57 -20.07
CA TYR A 568 1.17 -8.03 -19.85
C TYR A 568 0.76 -7.16 -21.04
N SER A 569 -0.38 -7.43 -21.66
CA SER A 569 -0.91 -6.59 -22.73
C SER A 569 -1.84 -5.52 -22.15
N PHE A 570 -1.56 -4.25 -22.44
CA PHE A 570 -2.44 -3.15 -22.05
C PHE A 570 -3.80 -3.20 -22.76
N GLU A 571 -3.85 -3.73 -23.98
CA GLU A 571 -5.08 -3.81 -24.78
C GLU A 571 -6.02 -4.93 -24.29
N THR A 572 -5.47 -6.11 -23.99
CA THR A 572 -6.29 -7.25 -23.53
C THR A 572 -6.49 -7.24 -22.01
N GLN A 573 -5.69 -6.45 -21.29
CA GLN A 573 -5.61 -6.38 -19.83
C GLN A 573 -5.29 -7.73 -19.19
N LYS A 574 -4.41 -8.52 -19.82
CA LYS A 574 -4.06 -9.88 -19.38
C LYS A 574 -2.57 -10.12 -19.38
N PHE A 575 -2.17 -11.07 -18.54
CA PHE A 575 -0.85 -11.67 -18.60
C PHE A 575 -0.81 -12.83 -19.60
N ASP A 576 0.13 -12.77 -20.53
CA ASP A 576 0.34 -13.80 -21.56
C ASP A 576 1.67 -14.53 -21.34
N ASN A 577 1.75 -15.80 -21.77
CA ASN A 577 2.99 -16.57 -21.84
C ASN A 577 3.85 -16.55 -20.54
N LEU A 578 3.20 -16.63 -19.38
CA LEU A 578 3.89 -16.66 -18.08
C LEU A 578 4.76 -17.92 -17.95
N THR A 579 6.08 -17.73 -17.93
CA THR A 579 7.07 -18.79 -17.75
C THR A 579 7.58 -18.78 -16.31
N ALA A 580 7.46 -19.90 -15.63
CA ALA A 580 8.20 -20.12 -14.39
C ALA A 580 9.62 -20.54 -14.78
N VAL A 581 10.57 -19.60 -14.78
CA VAL A 581 11.97 -20.02 -14.73
C VAL A 581 12.18 -20.66 -13.36
N LYS A 582 12.45 -21.97 -13.36
CA LYS A 582 12.85 -22.71 -12.17
C LYS A 582 14.06 -22.02 -11.53
N SER A 583 13.91 -21.57 -10.30
CA SER A 583 14.96 -21.73 -9.30
C SER A 583 14.46 -22.76 -8.29
N ASP A 584 14.36 -24.01 -8.74
CA ASP A 584 14.39 -25.15 -7.82
C ASP A 584 15.81 -25.19 -7.24
N ASP A 585 16.00 -24.45 -6.15
CA ASP A 585 17.01 -24.76 -5.15
C ASP A 585 16.44 -24.35 -3.79
N GLU A 586 15.79 -25.31 -3.11
CA GLU A 586 15.52 -25.30 -1.66
C GLU A 586 16.83 -25.34 -0.82
N ASN A 587 17.96 -24.89 -1.38
CA ASN A 587 19.23 -24.69 -0.72
C ASN A 587 19.83 -23.31 -1.05
N ASN A 588 19.01 -22.29 -1.34
CA ASN A 588 19.50 -20.90 -1.43
C ASN A 588 19.99 -20.41 -0.06
N ILE A 589 21.22 -20.79 0.26
CA ILE A 589 22.10 -20.16 1.23
C ILE A 589 22.15 -18.69 0.82
N ALA A 590 21.88 -17.78 1.75
CA ALA A 590 21.69 -16.36 1.46
C ALA A 590 22.84 -15.74 0.63
N ASP A 591 22.54 -15.35 -0.61
CA ASP A 591 23.54 -14.81 -1.53
C ASP A 591 24.00 -13.37 -1.16
N PHE A 592 23.17 -12.58 -0.45
CA PHE A 592 23.48 -11.15 -0.21
C PHE A 592 23.45 -10.73 1.25
N PHE A 593 24.49 -10.00 1.68
CA PHE A 593 24.56 -9.38 3.01
C PHE A 593 23.55 -8.22 3.04
N SER A 594 22.53 -8.33 3.89
CA SER A 594 21.39 -7.40 3.87
C SER A 594 20.93 -7.00 5.28
N LEU A 595 20.55 -5.74 5.44
CA LEU A 595 19.89 -5.20 6.63
C LEU A 595 18.54 -4.64 6.20
N TYR A 596 17.48 -5.25 6.70
CA TYR A 596 16.11 -4.89 6.33
C TYR A 596 15.61 -3.74 7.19
N GLN A 597 14.61 -3.04 6.67
CA GLN A 597 13.88 -2.03 7.43
C GLN A 597 13.18 -2.69 8.62
N ASN A 598 13.30 -2.10 9.82
CA ASN A 598 12.64 -2.61 11.02
C ASN A 598 11.12 -2.62 10.81
N TYR A 599 10.38 -3.51 11.48
CA TYR A 599 8.93 -3.45 11.49
C TYR A 599 8.24 -3.75 12.80
N PRO A 600 7.19 -2.97 13.11
CA PRO A 600 6.68 -1.82 12.33
C PRO A 600 7.70 -0.67 12.22
N ASN A 601 7.60 0.18 11.19
CA ASN A 601 8.30 1.46 11.14
C ASN A 601 7.35 2.49 10.48
N PRO A 602 6.91 3.53 11.19
CA PRO A 602 7.18 3.82 12.60
C PRO A 602 6.67 2.71 13.55
N PHE A 603 7.32 2.53 14.70
CA PHE A 603 6.91 1.54 15.72
C PHE A 603 6.51 2.18 17.04
N ASN A 604 5.70 1.43 17.82
CA ASN A 604 5.31 1.78 19.20
C ASN A 604 5.11 0.51 20.06
N PRO A 605 5.90 0.29 21.13
CA PRO A 605 7.33 0.53 21.23
C PRO A 605 8.15 -0.69 20.76
N LEU A 606 7.50 -1.72 20.20
CA LEU A 606 8.13 -2.97 19.76
C LEU A 606 8.32 -2.99 18.25
N THR A 607 9.50 -3.44 17.81
CA THR A 607 9.80 -3.69 16.40
C THR A 607 10.68 -4.93 16.26
N ILE A 608 10.69 -5.54 15.07
CA ILE A 608 11.62 -6.60 14.67
C ILE A 608 12.62 -6.01 13.68
N ILE A 609 13.89 -6.32 13.84
CA ILE A 609 14.94 -6.00 12.86
C ILE A 609 15.40 -7.31 12.23
N LYS A 610 15.16 -7.44 10.93
CA LYS A 610 15.60 -8.58 10.11
C LYS A 610 16.92 -8.25 9.43
N TYR A 611 17.81 -9.23 9.35
CA TYR A 611 19.08 -9.10 8.63
C TYR A 611 19.54 -10.45 8.07
N THR A 612 20.45 -10.42 7.13
CA THR A 612 20.96 -11.61 6.44
C THR A 612 22.47 -11.53 6.32
N ILE A 613 23.13 -12.63 6.69
CA ILE A 613 24.57 -12.83 6.58
C ILE A 613 24.82 -13.71 5.36
N SER A 614 25.58 -13.20 4.40
CA SER A 614 25.84 -13.87 3.12
C SER A 614 26.96 -14.89 3.17
N ASN A 615 26.91 -15.86 2.27
CA ASN A 615 27.97 -16.84 2.00
C ASN A 615 29.00 -16.37 0.94
N VAL A 616 28.76 -15.25 0.22
CA VAL A 616 29.53 -14.85 -0.96
C VAL A 616 30.85 -14.16 -0.59
N VAL A 617 30.91 -13.48 0.56
CA VAL A 617 32.11 -12.72 0.95
C VAL A 617 33.23 -13.64 1.47
N GLU A 618 32.87 -14.69 2.22
CA GLU A 618 33.78 -15.78 2.62
C GLU A 618 32.96 -17.06 2.83
N PRO A 619 32.91 -17.97 1.84
CA PRO A 619 32.09 -19.15 1.91
C PRO A 619 32.69 -20.11 2.94
N LYS A 620 32.06 -20.20 4.12
CA LYS A 620 32.09 -21.30 5.13
C LYS A 620 32.37 -20.90 6.59
N PHE A 621 32.57 -19.63 6.94
CA PHE A 621 32.85 -19.25 8.34
C PHE A 621 31.76 -18.39 8.97
N ALA A 622 31.51 -18.65 10.26
CA ALA A 622 30.62 -17.83 11.07
C ALA A 622 31.32 -16.48 11.36
N LEU A 623 30.66 -15.37 11.07
CA LEU A 623 31.21 -14.02 11.19
C LEU A 623 30.79 -13.35 12.50
N LYS A 624 31.71 -12.62 13.12
CA LYS A 624 31.39 -11.78 14.28
C LYS A 624 30.42 -10.69 13.82
N THR A 625 29.20 -10.77 14.31
CA THR A 625 28.09 -9.92 13.90
C THR A 625 27.63 -9.06 15.06
N LYS A 626 27.51 -7.75 14.80
CA LYS A 626 26.97 -6.78 15.73
C LYS A 626 25.77 -6.08 15.13
N LEU A 627 24.72 -5.95 15.92
CA LEU A 627 23.57 -5.10 15.61
C LEU A 627 23.39 -4.13 16.76
N GLU A 628 23.64 -2.85 16.50
CA GLU A 628 23.66 -1.78 17.51
C GLU A 628 22.68 -0.68 17.12
N VAL A 629 22.02 -0.08 18.11
CA VAL A 629 21.06 1.02 17.94
C VAL A 629 21.65 2.31 18.51
N PHE A 630 21.48 3.41 17.78
CA PHE A 630 21.98 4.74 18.07
C PHE A 630 20.86 5.76 18.01
N ASP A 631 20.92 6.81 18.84
CA ASP A 631 20.06 7.98 18.70
C ASP A 631 20.55 8.92 17.58
N ILE A 632 19.82 10.01 17.36
CA ILE A 632 20.15 11.02 16.34
C ILE A 632 21.49 11.73 16.56
N LEU A 633 22.04 11.70 17.78
CA LEU A 633 23.35 12.25 18.12
C LEU A 633 24.48 11.22 17.92
N GLY A 634 24.16 10.02 17.43
CA GLY A 634 25.12 8.94 17.26
C GLY A 634 25.50 8.24 18.57
N LYS A 635 24.80 8.51 19.67
CA LYS A 635 25.03 7.80 20.93
C LYS A 635 24.35 6.45 20.87
N LYS A 636 25.11 5.39 21.16
CA LYS A 636 24.58 4.02 21.24
C LYS A 636 23.59 3.90 22.40
N VAL A 637 22.37 3.48 22.10
CA VAL A 637 21.28 3.29 23.08
C VAL A 637 20.97 1.81 23.34
N ALA A 638 21.32 0.90 22.42
CA ALA A 638 21.19 -0.54 22.63
C ALA A 638 22.20 -1.35 21.80
N THR A 639 22.55 -2.53 22.28
CA THR A 639 23.21 -3.59 21.50
C THR A 639 22.26 -4.77 21.46
N LEU A 640 21.76 -5.10 20.26
CA LEU A 640 20.77 -6.16 20.07
C LEU A 640 21.42 -7.51 19.74
N VAL A 641 22.56 -7.48 19.04
CA VAL A 641 23.33 -8.66 18.67
C VAL A 641 24.81 -8.33 18.82
N ASN A 642 25.59 -9.25 19.38
CA ASN A 642 27.06 -9.17 19.45
C ASN A 642 27.63 -10.59 19.60
N GLU A 643 27.48 -11.41 18.56
CA GLU A 643 27.85 -12.82 18.58
C GLU A 643 28.31 -13.29 17.20
N THR A 644 28.91 -14.48 17.15
CA THR A 644 29.31 -15.10 15.88
C THR A 644 28.10 -15.79 15.26
N LYS A 645 27.78 -15.44 14.01
CA LYS A 645 26.61 -15.97 13.29
C LYS A 645 27.07 -16.64 11.99
N ALA A 646 26.50 -17.81 11.69
CA ALA A 646 26.69 -18.48 10.40
C ALA A 646 25.96 -17.71 9.27
N PRO A 647 26.25 -18.02 8.00
CA PRO A 647 25.42 -17.54 6.90
C PRO A 647 23.95 -17.93 7.10
N GLY A 648 23.04 -16.98 6.86
CA GLY A 648 21.60 -17.16 7.11
C GLY A 648 20.85 -15.87 7.41
N THR A 649 19.52 -15.98 7.48
CA THR A 649 18.62 -14.87 7.82
C THR A 649 18.21 -14.94 9.28
N TYR A 650 18.27 -13.79 9.96
CA TYR A 650 18.02 -13.64 11.38
C TYR A 650 17.03 -12.51 11.65
N GLU A 651 16.31 -12.61 12.76
CA GLU A 651 15.40 -11.59 13.26
C GLU A 651 15.71 -11.33 14.74
N VAL A 652 15.73 -10.06 15.15
CA VAL A 652 15.84 -9.67 16.55
C VAL A 652 14.69 -8.75 16.94
N LYS A 653 14.07 -9.01 18.08
CA LYS A 653 13.06 -8.11 18.67
C LYS A 653 13.77 -6.96 19.37
N PHE A 654 13.31 -5.74 19.13
CA PHE A 654 13.74 -4.54 19.82
C PHE A 654 12.57 -3.93 20.57
N ASP A 655 12.73 -3.84 21.89
CA ASP A 655 11.80 -3.16 22.80
C ASP A 655 12.37 -1.80 23.16
N ALA A 656 11.74 -0.74 22.63
CA ALA A 656 12.12 0.64 22.88
C ALA A 656 11.20 1.34 23.89
N SER A 657 10.50 0.59 24.75
CA SER A 657 9.60 1.14 25.77
C SER A 657 10.28 2.18 26.67
N LYS A 658 11.59 2.03 26.89
CA LYS A 658 12.44 2.94 27.69
C LYS A 658 13.05 4.11 26.92
N LEU A 659 12.82 4.22 25.62
CA LEU A 659 13.35 5.29 24.76
C LEU A 659 12.28 6.37 24.50
N ALA A 660 12.71 7.57 24.12
CA ALA A 660 11.81 8.67 23.77
C ALA A 660 11.35 8.55 22.32
N SER A 661 10.17 9.08 21.97
CA SER A 661 9.76 9.19 20.57
C SER A 661 10.81 9.94 19.76
N GLY A 662 11.14 9.47 18.57
CA GLY A 662 12.18 10.07 17.75
C GLY A 662 12.82 9.12 16.76
N ILE A 663 13.80 9.66 16.04
CA ILE A 663 14.57 8.93 15.03
C ILE A 663 15.74 8.23 15.71
N TYR A 664 15.89 6.94 15.40
CA TYR A 664 17.01 6.10 15.79
C TYR A 664 17.66 5.51 14.54
N PHE A 665 18.91 5.12 14.65
CA PHE A 665 19.64 4.39 13.61
C PHE A 665 20.05 3.05 14.15
N TYR A 666 20.02 2.01 13.34
CA TYR A 666 20.58 0.73 13.69
C TYR A 666 21.58 0.28 12.64
N THR A 667 22.68 -0.26 13.13
CA THR A 667 23.84 -0.61 12.34
C THR A 667 24.09 -2.10 12.47
N LEU A 668 24.12 -2.79 11.34
CA LEU A 668 24.61 -4.16 11.23
C LEU A 668 26.06 -4.14 10.77
N ILE A 669 26.93 -4.79 11.54
CA ILE A 669 28.35 -4.98 11.23
C ILE A 669 28.62 -6.47 11.20
N SER A 670 29.16 -7.00 10.11
CA SER A 670 29.64 -8.38 10.04
C SER A 670 30.88 -8.44 9.15
N GLY A 671 31.99 -8.93 9.70
CA GLY A 671 33.29 -8.82 9.03
C GLY A 671 33.66 -7.36 8.72
N ASN A 672 33.97 -7.07 7.45
CA ASN A 672 34.30 -5.72 6.95
C ASN A 672 33.08 -4.95 6.41
N THR A 673 31.90 -5.54 6.40
CA THR A 673 30.71 -4.91 5.83
C THR A 673 29.86 -4.26 6.92
N LYS A 674 29.40 -3.04 6.65
CA LYS A 674 28.56 -2.25 7.54
C LYS A 674 27.34 -1.76 6.77
N LEU A 675 26.16 -2.08 7.27
CA LEU A 675 24.89 -1.54 6.78
C LEU A 675 24.22 -0.75 7.89
N ILE A 676 23.57 0.37 7.51
CA ILE A 676 22.88 1.25 8.44
C ILE A 676 21.47 1.46 7.91
N LYS A 677 20.50 1.43 8.82
CA LYS A 677 19.12 1.80 8.55
C LYS A 677 18.62 2.72 9.66
N LYS A 678 17.62 3.51 9.33
CA LYS A 678 16.93 4.42 10.25
C LYS A 678 15.64 3.76 10.74
N MET A 679 15.15 4.10 11.93
CA MET A 679 13.82 3.74 12.42
C MET A 679 13.20 4.90 13.18
N LEU A 680 11.87 4.97 13.20
CA LEU A 680 11.10 6.01 13.85
C LEU A 680 10.24 5.41 14.97
N LEU A 681 10.52 5.80 16.22
CA LEU A 681 9.70 5.46 17.37
C LEU A 681 8.63 6.55 17.57
N LEU A 682 7.35 6.16 17.51
CA LEU A 682 6.21 7.01 17.86
C LEU A 682 5.59 6.45 19.14
N LYS A 683 5.59 7.21 20.24
CA LYS A 683 4.79 6.88 21.43
C LYS A 683 3.43 7.53 21.37
#